data_AF-A0A9X0I011-F1
#
_entry.id   AF-A0A9X0I011-F1
#
_cell.length_a   1.000
_cell.length_b   1.000
_cell.length_c   1.000
_cell.angle_alpha   90.00
_cell.angle_beta   90.00
_cell.angle_gamma   90.00
#
_symmetry.space_group_name_H-M   'P 1'
#
loop_
_entity.id
_entity.type
_entity.pdbx_description
1 polymer ?
#
loop_
_entity_poly.entity_id
_entity_poly.type
_entity_poly.pdbx_seq_one_letter_code
_entity_poly.pdbx_strand_id
1 'polypeptide(L)'
;MYATTMTIDADDDQPVVAHRFDPRRHRRIPGLFDLWLTSGARGGLVLPTKPDRPLTARAITELVLRSGEAADDVRILTDDGARHAELFSEVAGLLAHDVLISPEGAEIRQHGGRGGPLHAVPVDREARRARDWLVIQPPDLATPLPGWFTVERGLVRPRKGVVSLPLHGGAVLATRADFVARRATAHRLGTTVGGLVTVAVTARAGGFLVGDYGGTQRVYRGDQLAALLGDLPLYGSDLRLWLTWPSDPEEQHSLGTHARELAETTGATVWTPPPGGSAELVDGRHDLRALDHAGRPAEWHAYRPPFAAGPPALRTTPTGLLVPASARLSLTVHPASPPDIEAEQTDPSPAVGSPAPPPVEPSPDTTATQPTDRIPQTAEPTEQVSADADGPTRQVSAQADEPVERVLAAAESARAGVPATPLARPALAGEDRRPPGYGLRWLSPGQQVNAERFEAFVASPVDAQTVGEGLPGAELFLLAFLDPRSVPEGRRLLRVRVDPGGAIPMSALRARLPARLQHLRGLREAYLLPAARLDRVVAVDTFTVDPAGELTSTGECVPEPLSIRCGSPARLTAGLPHEVRRWPAFGTRRAYALLPADRVRLPRHWLRLYRRQPPVTAGRLMVELRVPRGRTIDVTATADLLAPLSRVRSRAEALRAAQVELILASRSYPRVRVRRAYRAEAGAWQRVPRLDQGPLPSVLPRLQPPS
;
A
#
# COMPACT_ATOMS: atom_id res chain seq x y z
N MET A 1 -4.21 -6.31 5.71
CA MET A 1 -5.36 -6.26 4.78
C MET A 1 -4.78 -6.47 3.39
N TYR A 2 -4.74 -7.71 2.89
CA TYR A 2 -4.23 -7.98 1.54
C TYR A 2 -5.29 -7.54 0.53
N ALA A 3 -4.90 -6.77 -0.49
CA ALA A 3 -5.74 -6.54 -1.65
C ALA A 3 -5.91 -7.87 -2.39
N THR A 4 -7.02 -8.56 -2.12
CA THR A 4 -7.46 -9.71 -2.90
C THR A 4 -7.69 -9.22 -4.32
N THR A 5 -6.78 -9.55 -5.24
CA THR A 5 -7.09 -9.52 -6.67
C THR A 5 -8.08 -10.66 -6.90
N MET A 6 -9.35 -10.38 -6.66
CA MET A 6 -10.44 -11.20 -7.15
C MET A 6 -10.39 -11.10 -8.67
N THR A 7 -9.74 -12.06 -9.33
CA THR A 7 -10.19 -12.51 -10.64
C THR A 7 -11.54 -13.18 -10.42
N ILE A 8 -12.57 -12.35 -10.29
CA ILE A 8 -13.94 -12.75 -10.63
C ILE A 8 -13.88 -13.16 -12.09
N ASP A 9 -14.37 -14.35 -12.40
CA ASP A 9 -14.57 -14.80 -13.78
C ASP A 9 -15.32 -13.71 -14.53
N ALA A 10 -14.60 -13.01 -15.41
CA ALA A 10 -15.10 -11.85 -16.11
C ALA A 10 -16.10 -12.24 -17.21
N ASP A 11 -16.47 -13.52 -17.35
CA ASP A 11 -17.36 -14.02 -18.38
C ASP A 11 -18.81 -14.27 -17.91
N ASP A 12 -19.08 -14.38 -16.60
CA ASP A 12 -20.45 -14.62 -16.10
C ASP A 12 -21.30 -13.35 -15.88
N ASP A 13 -20.70 -12.17 -16.06
CA ASP A 13 -21.35 -10.86 -15.87
C ASP A 13 -21.74 -10.23 -17.22
N GLN A 14 -22.17 -11.03 -18.21
CA GLN A 14 -22.73 -10.49 -19.45
C GLN A 14 -24.11 -9.88 -19.17
N PRO A 15 -24.30 -8.56 -19.37
CA PRO A 15 -25.52 -7.91 -18.95
C PRO A 15 -26.71 -8.33 -19.83
N VAL A 16 -27.63 -9.13 -19.26
CA VAL A 16 -28.95 -9.34 -19.86
C VAL A 16 -29.71 -8.01 -19.76
N VAL A 17 -29.98 -7.39 -20.91
CA VAL A 17 -30.55 -6.04 -21.03
C VAL A 17 -31.97 -6.02 -20.46
N ALA A 18 -32.19 -5.30 -19.35
CA ALA A 18 -33.43 -5.32 -18.60
C ALA A 18 -34.01 -3.91 -18.39
N HIS A 19 -35.19 -3.69 -18.99
CA HIS A 19 -36.17 -2.64 -18.67
C HIS A 19 -35.77 -1.15 -18.86
N ARG A 20 -36.78 -0.30 -18.97
CA ARG A 20 -36.66 1.16 -18.96
C ARG A 20 -36.20 1.61 -17.56
N PHE A 21 -35.32 2.59 -17.47
CA PHE A 21 -34.80 3.07 -16.19
C PHE A 21 -35.93 3.60 -15.27
N ASP A 22 -35.99 3.09 -14.03
CA ASP A 22 -36.89 3.55 -12.96
C ASP A 22 -36.06 4.09 -11.78
N PRO A 23 -36.03 5.42 -11.54
CA PRO A 23 -35.20 6.00 -10.47
C PRO A 23 -35.53 5.48 -9.07
N ARG A 24 -36.75 4.93 -8.85
CA ARG A 24 -37.18 4.43 -7.53
C ARG A 24 -36.57 3.07 -7.18
N ARG A 25 -36.15 2.31 -8.18
CA ARG A 25 -35.59 0.96 -8.04
C ARG A 25 -34.06 0.93 -8.18
N HIS A 26 -33.46 2.09 -8.40
CA HIS A 26 -32.04 2.20 -8.64
C HIS A 26 -31.23 2.07 -7.34
N ARG A 27 -30.19 1.23 -7.38
CA ARG A 27 -29.20 1.09 -6.32
C ARG A 27 -28.40 2.37 -6.14
N ARG A 28 -28.51 3.00 -4.97
CA ARG A 28 -27.59 4.07 -4.57
C ARG A 28 -26.20 3.52 -4.29
N ILE A 29 -25.18 4.22 -4.78
CA ILE A 29 -23.78 3.92 -4.51
C ILE A 29 -23.29 4.92 -3.46
N PRO A 30 -22.75 4.47 -2.31
CA PRO A 30 -22.21 5.40 -1.31
C PRO A 30 -21.16 6.34 -1.91
N GLY A 31 -21.26 7.63 -1.60
CA GLY A 31 -20.35 8.66 -2.13
C GLY A 31 -20.70 9.17 -3.54
N LEU A 32 -21.81 8.71 -4.13
CA LEU A 32 -22.24 9.08 -5.48
C LEU A 32 -23.70 9.55 -5.48
N PHE A 33 -23.91 10.80 -5.85
CA PHE A 33 -25.23 11.41 -5.98
C PHE A 33 -25.75 11.27 -7.42
N ASP A 34 -26.91 10.63 -7.58
CA ASP A 34 -27.54 10.43 -8.89
C ASP A 34 -28.57 11.53 -9.19
N LEU A 35 -28.38 12.26 -10.29
CA LEU A 35 -29.31 13.29 -10.76
C LEU A 35 -29.92 12.92 -12.12
N TRP A 36 -31.25 12.81 -12.17
CA TRP A 36 -31.97 12.50 -13.41
C TRP A 36 -32.36 13.77 -14.16
N LEU A 37 -31.83 13.92 -15.38
CA LEU A 37 -32.15 14.98 -16.33
C LEU A 37 -32.61 14.40 -17.68
N THR A 38 -33.44 15.13 -18.41
CA THR A 38 -33.87 14.79 -19.78
C THR A 38 -33.62 15.94 -20.73
N SER A 39 -33.44 15.68 -22.02
CA SER A 39 -33.41 16.74 -23.04
C SER A 39 -34.81 17.29 -23.27
N GLY A 40 -34.98 18.61 -23.13
CA GLY A 40 -36.22 19.31 -23.43
C GLY A 40 -36.38 19.56 -24.93
N ALA A 41 -37.52 20.14 -25.33
CA ALA A 41 -37.87 20.37 -26.74
C ALA A 41 -36.85 21.25 -27.51
N ARG A 42 -36.11 22.10 -26.79
CA ARG A 42 -35.05 22.97 -27.35
C ARG A 42 -33.64 22.38 -27.22
N GLY A 43 -33.52 21.10 -26.89
CA GLY A 43 -32.24 20.42 -26.69
C GLY A 43 -31.56 20.69 -25.34
N GLY A 44 -31.95 21.71 -24.58
CA GLY A 44 -31.42 21.97 -23.23
C GLY A 44 -31.87 20.92 -22.20
N LEU A 45 -31.08 20.68 -21.16
CA LEU A 45 -31.42 19.73 -20.09
C LEU A 45 -32.47 20.30 -19.13
N VAL A 46 -33.45 19.48 -18.78
CA VAL A 46 -34.57 19.84 -17.90
C VAL A 46 -34.78 18.77 -16.83
N LEU A 47 -35.45 19.13 -15.74
CA LEU A 47 -35.97 18.12 -14.82
C LEU A 47 -37.21 17.46 -15.44
N PRO A 48 -37.40 16.13 -15.30
CA PRO A 48 -38.60 15.47 -15.81
C PRO A 48 -39.92 16.07 -15.26
N THR A 49 -39.89 16.62 -14.05
CA THR A 49 -41.06 17.26 -13.40
C THR A 49 -41.28 18.71 -13.82
N LYS A 50 -40.33 19.33 -14.55
CA LYS A 50 -40.37 20.73 -15.00
C LYS A 50 -39.79 20.83 -16.42
N PRO A 51 -40.45 20.23 -17.44
CA PRO A 51 -39.89 20.07 -18.78
C PRO A 51 -39.73 21.39 -19.56
N ASP A 52 -40.39 22.47 -19.14
CA ASP A 52 -40.36 23.76 -19.86
C ASP A 52 -39.22 24.69 -19.41
N ARG A 53 -38.42 24.29 -18.41
CA ARG A 53 -37.37 25.13 -17.81
C ARG A 53 -35.99 24.50 -18.00
N PRO A 54 -35.22 24.91 -19.03
CA PRO A 54 -33.84 24.47 -19.19
C PRO A 54 -32.99 24.87 -17.99
N LEU A 55 -32.10 23.98 -17.58
CA LEU A 55 -31.20 24.18 -16.46
C LEU A 55 -29.86 24.70 -16.94
N THR A 56 -29.33 25.69 -16.22
CA THR A 56 -27.94 26.14 -16.33
C THR A 56 -27.04 25.30 -15.41
N ALA A 57 -25.72 25.38 -15.58
CA ALA A 57 -24.77 24.68 -14.71
C ALA A 57 -24.95 25.07 -13.23
N ARG A 58 -25.17 26.35 -12.95
CA ARG A 58 -25.49 26.84 -11.60
C ARG A 58 -26.77 26.24 -11.04
N ALA A 59 -27.84 26.14 -11.84
CA ALA A 59 -29.09 25.54 -11.38
C ALA A 59 -28.93 24.04 -11.09
N ILE A 60 -28.15 23.31 -11.90
CA ILE A 60 -27.80 21.91 -11.65
C ILE A 60 -27.00 21.79 -10.35
N THR A 61 -25.97 22.62 -10.17
CA THR A 61 -25.13 22.67 -8.96
C THR A 61 -25.97 22.90 -7.70
N GLU A 62 -26.87 23.89 -7.73
CA GLU A 62 -27.79 24.16 -6.61
C GLU A 62 -28.75 23.01 -6.32
N LEU A 63 -29.16 22.25 -7.33
CA LEU A 63 -29.95 21.03 -7.13
C LEU A 63 -29.14 19.94 -6.43
N VAL A 64 -27.90 19.71 -6.87
CA VAL A 64 -26.99 18.74 -6.23
C VAL A 64 -26.74 19.13 -4.77
N LEU A 65 -26.34 20.38 -4.51
CA LEU A 65 -26.01 20.84 -3.15
C LEU A 65 -27.20 20.80 -2.18
N ARG A 66 -28.44 20.95 -2.67
CA ARG A 66 -29.65 20.85 -1.84
C ARG A 66 -30.07 19.42 -1.52
N SER A 67 -29.63 18.43 -2.30
CA SER A 67 -30.19 17.07 -2.28
C SER A 67 -29.17 15.97 -2.03
N GLY A 68 -27.89 16.22 -2.29
CA GLY A 68 -26.78 15.31 -2.05
C GLY A 68 -25.95 15.71 -0.83
N GLU A 69 -24.99 14.86 -0.46
CA GLU A 69 -24.00 15.23 0.54
C GLU A 69 -22.91 16.10 -0.11
N ALA A 70 -22.36 17.04 0.67
CA ALA A 70 -21.37 18.00 0.17
C ALA A 70 -20.08 17.36 -0.37
N ALA A 71 -19.84 16.07 -0.12
CA ALA A 71 -18.66 15.35 -0.55
C ALA A 71 -18.98 14.28 -1.62
N ASP A 72 -20.19 14.21 -2.17
CA ASP A 72 -20.56 13.21 -3.18
C ASP A 72 -20.10 13.61 -4.58
N ASP A 73 -19.57 12.65 -5.35
CA ASP A 73 -19.39 12.83 -6.79
C ASP A 73 -20.77 12.73 -7.43
N VAL A 74 -20.95 13.30 -8.62
CA VAL A 74 -22.27 13.34 -9.25
C VAL A 74 -22.31 12.40 -10.43
N ARG A 75 -23.38 11.61 -10.57
CA ARG A 75 -23.67 10.91 -11.81
C ARG A 75 -24.96 11.43 -12.42
N ILE A 76 -24.85 11.99 -13.62
CA ILE A 76 -25.98 12.53 -14.36
C ILE A 76 -26.60 11.40 -15.18
N LEU A 77 -27.80 11.00 -14.78
CA LEU A 77 -28.59 10.00 -15.46
C LEU A 77 -29.35 10.70 -16.58
N THR A 78 -28.71 10.87 -17.73
CA THR A 78 -29.33 11.44 -18.93
C THR A 78 -28.87 10.65 -20.15
N ASP A 79 -29.70 10.57 -21.17
CA ASP A 79 -29.32 9.97 -22.45
C ASP A 79 -28.40 10.94 -23.20
N ASP A 80 -27.47 10.41 -23.99
CA ASP A 80 -26.55 11.20 -24.82
C ASP A 80 -25.81 12.32 -24.05
N GLY A 81 -25.45 12.08 -22.78
CA GLY A 81 -24.94 13.09 -21.86
C GLY A 81 -23.69 13.82 -22.35
N ALA A 82 -22.85 13.16 -23.14
CA ALA A 82 -21.66 13.76 -23.75
C ALA A 82 -21.97 14.98 -24.64
N ARG A 83 -23.19 15.11 -25.17
CA ARG A 83 -23.62 16.30 -25.92
C ARG A 83 -23.67 17.57 -25.07
N HIS A 84 -23.66 17.43 -23.75
CA HIS A 84 -23.67 18.51 -22.79
C HIS A 84 -22.36 18.58 -21.99
N ALA A 85 -21.25 18.07 -22.53
CA ALA A 85 -19.97 18.01 -21.83
C ALA A 85 -19.46 19.38 -21.35
N GLU A 86 -19.65 20.46 -22.12
CA GLU A 86 -19.25 21.81 -21.70
C GLU A 86 -20.04 22.28 -20.46
N LEU A 87 -21.36 22.10 -20.48
CA LEU A 87 -22.23 22.40 -19.33
C LEU A 87 -21.81 21.60 -18.10
N PHE A 88 -21.55 20.30 -18.25
CA PHE A 88 -21.14 19.44 -17.14
C PHE A 88 -19.71 19.68 -16.67
N SER A 89 -18.83 20.19 -17.54
CA SER A 89 -17.51 20.69 -17.15
C SER A 89 -17.62 21.92 -16.25
N GLU A 90 -18.56 22.83 -16.54
CA GLU A 90 -18.86 23.96 -15.66
C GLU A 90 -19.45 23.49 -14.32
N VAL A 91 -20.38 22.51 -14.34
CA VAL A 91 -20.91 21.89 -13.11
C VAL A 91 -19.80 21.25 -12.27
N ALA A 92 -18.90 20.48 -12.89
CA ALA A 92 -17.75 19.89 -12.20
C ALA A 92 -16.85 20.96 -11.58
N GLY A 93 -16.60 22.07 -12.28
CA GLY A 93 -15.88 23.23 -11.76
C GLY A 93 -16.56 23.86 -10.54
N LEU A 94 -17.86 24.13 -10.62
CA LEU A 94 -18.63 24.74 -9.53
C LEU A 94 -18.75 23.84 -8.29
N LEU A 95 -18.83 22.53 -8.48
CA LEU A 95 -18.87 21.56 -7.38
C LEU A 95 -17.48 21.21 -6.83
N ALA A 96 -16.42 21.41 -7.61
CA ALA A 96 -15.08 20.86 -7.34
C ALA A 96 -15.08 19.32 -7.16
N HIS A 97 -16.00 18.63 -7.85
CA HIS A 97 -16.19 17.17 -7.80
C HIS A 97 -16.21 16.54 -9.21
N ASP A 98 -15.99 15.23 -9.27
CA ASP A 98 -16.11 14.48 -10.52
C ASP A 98 -17.58 14.34 -10.92
N VAL A 99 -17.88 14.49 -12.22
CA VAL A 99 -19.21 14.32 -12.79
C VAL A 99 -19.18 13.19 -13.82
N LEU A 100 -19.95 12.13 -13.58
CA LEU A 100 -20.09 10.98 -14.47
C LEU A 100 -21.28 11.19 -15.40
N ILE A 101 -21.07 11.04 -16.71
CA ILE A 101 -22.10 11.21 -17.74
C ILE A 101 -22.10 10.05 -18.73
N SER A 102 -23.21 9.83 -19.42
CA SER A 102 -23.29 8.85 -20.49
C SER A 102 -22.54 9.33 -21.75
N PRO A 103 -21.93 8.42 -22.53
CA PRO A 103 -21.34 8.77 -23.82
C PRO A 103 -22.43 9.11 -24.85
N GLU A 104 -22.03 9.77 -25.94
CA GLU A 104 -22.93 10.01 -27.07
C GLU A 104 -23.37 8.69 -27.71
N GLY A 105 -24.64 8.62 -28.14
CA GLY A 105 -25.28 7.42 -28.68
C GLY A 105 -25.81 6.46 -27.61
N ALA A 106 -25.60 6.76 -26.32
CA ALA A 106 -26.03 5.88 -25.24
C ALA A 106 -27.35 6.31 -24.59
N GLU A 107 -28.14 5.32 -24.24
CA GLU A 107 -29.33 5.45 -23.39
C GLU A 107 -29.07 4.83 -22.01
N ILE A 108 -29.63 5.41 -20.95
CA ILE A 108 -29.51 4.86 -19.60
C ILE A 108 -30.50 3.71 -19.40
N ARG A 109 -29.98 2.54 -19.06
CA ARG A 109 -30.74 1.32 -18.76
C ARG A 109 -30.49 0.85 -17.33
N GLN A 110 -31.34 -0.07 -16.87
CA GLN A 110 -31.13 -0.77 -15.60
C GLN A 110 -30.49 -2.14 -15.83
N HIS A 111 -29.62 -2.54 -14.92
CA HIS A 111 -28.96 -3.83 -14.95
C HIS A 111 -28.87 -4.43 -13.54
N GLY A 112 -29.28 -5.68 -13.38
CA GLY A 112 -29.12 -6.43 -12.13
C GLY A 112 -29.69 -7.84 -12.25
N GLY A 113 -29.23 -8.74 -11.38
CA GLY A 113 -29.75 -10.11 -11.28
C GLY A 113 -31.21 -10.14 -10.81
N ARG A 114 -31.91 -11.26 -11.03
CA ARG A 114 -33.28 -11.46 -10.53
C ARG A 114 -33.31 -11.27 -9.01
N GLY A 115 -33.99 -10.21 -8.55
CA GLY A 115 -34.17 -9.89 -7.13
C GLY A 115 -33.10 -8.99 -6.49
N GLY A 116 -32.08 -8.57 -7.24
CA GLY A 116 -31.05 -7.63 -6.77
C GLY A 116 -31.38 -6.16 -7.05
N PRO A 117 -30.71 -5.21 -6.36
CA PRO A 117 -30.86 -3.79 -6.62
C PRO A 117 -30.28 -3.43 -8.01
N LEU A 118 -31.01 -2.64 -8.79
CA LEU A 118 -30.70 -2.37 -10.20
C LEU A 118 -29.67 -1.24 -10.36
N HIS A 119 -28.61 -1.48 -11.13
CA HIS A 119 -27.58 -0.52 -11.47
C HIS A 119 -27.95 0.28 -12.73
N ALA A 120 -27.65 1.58 -12.75
CA ALA A 120 -27.74 2.39 -13.96
C ALA A 120 -26.53 2.12 -14.86
N VAL A 121 -26.77 1.80 -16.13
CA VAL A 121 -25.73 1.46 -17.12
C VAL A 121 -26.01 2.21 -18.42
N PRO A 122 -25.03 2.91 -19.01
CA PRO A 122 -25.14 3.47 -20.36
C PRO A 122 -25.08 2.32 -21.35
N VAL A 123 -26.06 2.23 -22.24
CA VAL A 123 -26.11 1.21 -23.28
C VAL A 123 -26.14 1.90 -24.63
N ASP A 124 -25.23 1.50 -25.52
CA ASP A 124 -25.21 1.94 -26.91
C ASP A 124 -26.55 1.60 -27.57
N ARG A 125 -27.24 2.61 -28.11
CA ARG A 125 -28.60 2.46 -28.62
C ARG A 125 -28.67 1.53 -29.84
N GLU A 126 -27.64 1.53 -30.67
CA GLU A 126 -27.56 0.72 -31.89
C GLU A 126 -27.01 -0.68 -31.60
N ALA A 127 -25.83 -0.73 -30.96
CA ALA A 127 -25.13 -1.99 -30.71
C ALA A 127 -25.71 -2.79 -29.54
N ARG A 128 -26.57 -2.17 -28.71
CA ARG A 128 -27.13 -2.75 -27.47
C ARG A 128 -26.07 -3.27 -26.50
N ARG A 129 -24.88 -2.65 -26.51
CA ARG A 129 -23.74 -3.00 -25.64
C ARG A 129 -23.56 -1.96 -24.54
N ALA A 130 -23.21 -2.41 -23.35
CA ALA A 130 -22.85 -1.51 -22.26
C ALA A 130 -21.62 -0.66 -22.65
N ARG A 131 -21.66 0.62 -22.34
CA ARG A 131 -20.56 1.57 -22.53
C ARG A 131 -20.16 2.17 -21.20
N ASP A 132 -18.89 2.49 -21.05
CA ASP A 132 -18.38 3.13 -19.85
C ASP A 132 -18.88 4.58 -19.74
N TRP A 133 -19.20 4.96 -18.51
CA TRP A 133 -19.42 6.35 -18.13
C TRP A 133 -18.19 7.20 -18.45
N LEU A 134 -18.41 8.41 -18.97
CA LEU A 134 -17.37 9.41 -19.11
C LEU A 134 -17.24 10.16 -17.78
N VAL A 135 -16.02 10.32 -17.29
CA VAL A 135 -15.72 11.08 -16.07
C VAL A 135 -15.24 12.47 -16.47
N ILE A 136 -16.06 13.48 -16.21
CA ILE A 136 -15.69 14.89 -16.31
C ILE A 136 -15.12 15.33 -14.98
N GLN A 137 -13.86 15.78 -14.99
CA GLN A 137 -13.19 16.31 -13.82
C GLN A 137 -13.30 17.84 -13.81
N PRO A 138 -13.21 18.50 -12.63
CA PRO A 138 -13.14 19.96 -12.58
C PRO A 138 -11.94 20.45 -13.43
N PRO A 139 -12.12 21.43 -14.34
CA PRO A 139 -11.07 21.82 -15.31
C PRO A 139 -9.71 22.13 -14.68
N ASP A 140 -9.70 22.89 -13.58
CA ASP A 140 -8.49 23.29 -12.87
C ASP A 140 -7.83 22.16 -12.07
N LEU A 141 -8.54 21.03 -11.91
CA LEU A 141 -8.14 19.86 -11.12
C LEU A 141 -8.07 18.58 -11.96
N ALA A 142 -8.12 18.71 -13.30
CA ALA A 142 -8.10 17.58 -14.21
C ALA A 142 -6.72 16.90 -14.22
N THR A 143 -6.72 15.57 -14.07
CA THR A 143 -5.52 14.74 -14.00
C THR A 143 -5.77 13.35 -14.59
N PRO A 144 -4.72 12.66 -15.09
CA PRO A 144 -4.82 11.25 -15.48
C PRO A 144 -4.85 10.29 -14.27
N LEU A 145 -4.80 10.80 -13.04
CA LEU A 145 -4.82 9.96 -11.84
C LEU A 145 -6.22 9.36 -11.62
N PRO A 146 -6.32 8.17 -11.01
CA PRO A 146 -7.59 7.51 -10.80
C PRO A 146 -8.54 8.34 -9.92
N GLY A 147 -9.83 8.35 -10.25
CA GLY A 147 -10.90 8.90 -9.42
C GLY A 147 -11.35 7.97 -8.30
N TRP A 148 -12.37 8.39 -7.55
CA TRP A 148 -12.92 7.62 -6.42
C TRP A 148 -13.57 6.31 -6.85
N PHE A 149 -14.24 6.36 -8.01
CA PHE A 149 -14.92 5.24 -8.62
C PHE A 149 -14.08 4.59 -9.73
N THR A 150 -14.24 3.28 -9.89
CA THR A 150 -13.89 2.57 -11.12
C THR A 150 -15.13 2.45 -11.99
N VAL A 151 -14.95 2.71 -13.28
CA VAL A 151 -15.97 2.51 -14.31
C VAL A 151 -15.49 1.37 -15.20
N GLU A 152 -16.27 0.30 -15.27
CA GLU A 152 -15.96 -0.86 -16.10
C GLU A 152 -17.24 -1.52 -16.60
N ARG A 153 -17.34 -1.72 -17.92
CA ARG A 153 -18.52 -2.27 -18.60
C ARG A 153 -19.81 -1.50 -18.26
N GLY A 154 -19.70 -0.18 -18.14
CA GLY A 154 -20.80 0.71 -17.77
C GLY A 154 -21.26 0.62 -16.32
N LEU A 155 -20.61 -0.18 -15.48
CA LEU A 155 -20.86 -0.23 -14.04
C LEU A 155 -19.93 0.73 -13.31
N VAL A 156 -20.51 1.54 -12.42
CA VAL A 156 -19.78 2.37 -11.46
C VAL A 156 -19.64 1.60 -10.17
N ARG A 157 -18.41 1.43 -9.69
CA ARG A 157 -18.10 0.76 -8.42
C ARG A 157 -17.14 1.64 -7.61
N PRO A 158 -17.37 1.83 -6.30
CA PRO A 158 -16.35 2.46 -5.47
C PRO A 158 -15.11 1.58 -5.50
N ARG A 159 -13.93 2.21 -5.51
CA ARG A 159 -12.69 1.47 -5.28
C ARG A 159 -12.74 0.83 -3.88
N LYS A 160 -11.82 -0.09 -3.60
CA LYS A 160 -11.75 -0.78 -2.30
C LYS A 160 -10.45 -0.45 -1.59
N GLY A 161 -10.49 -0.52 -0.26
CA GLY A 161 -9.33 -0.29 0.60
C GLY A 161 -9.06 1.19 0.87
N VAL A 162 -7.84 1.45 1.36
CA VAL A 162 -7.36 2.80 1.69
C VAL A 162 -7.32 3.67 0.44
N VAL A 163 -7.75 4.93 0.58
CA VAL A 163 -7.67 5.93 -0.48
C VAL A 163 -6.20 6.29 -0.69
N SER A 164 -5.64 5.78 -1.79
CA SER A 164 -4.25 6.00 -2.15
C SER A 164 -4.10 6.35 -3.62
N LEU A 165 -3.41 7.45 -3.90
CA LEU A 165 -3.06 7.87 -5.25
C LEU A 165 -1.56 7.68 -5.48
N PRO A 166 -1.15 7.12 -6.62
CA PRO A 166 0.26 6.88 -6.89
C PRO A 166 1.00 8.20 -7.13
N LEU A 167 2.20 8.33 -6.55
CA LEU A 167 3.17 9.37 -6.89
C LEU A 167 4.38 8.76 -7.61
N HIS A 168 5.14 9.61 -8.30
CA HIS A 168 6.46 9.26 -8.84
C HIS A 168 7.45 9.00 -7.69
N GLY A 169 7.43 7.78 -7.15
CA GLY A 169 8.27 7.37 -6.03
C GLY A 169 7.58 7.41 -4.67
N GLY A 170 6.24 7.41 -4.60
CA GLY A 170 5.53 7.49 -3.33
C GLY A 170 4.03 7.31 -3.44
N ALA A 171 3.27 7.86 -2.49
CA ALA A 171 1.81 7.79 -2.49
C ALA A 171 1.18 9.03 -1.84
N VAL A 172 -0.02 9.40 -2.25
CA VAL A 172 -0.88 10.33 -1.51
C VAL A 172 -1.97 9.54 -0.84
N LEU A 173 -2.05 9.65 0.47
CA LEU A 173 -3.16 9.18 1.27
C LEU A 173 -4.16 10.33 1.40
N ALA A 174 -5.44 10.04 1.20
CA ALA A 174 -6.49 11.04 1.23
C ALA A 174 -7.70 10.56 2.05
N THR A 175 -8.61 11.48 2.30
CA THR A 175 -9.97 11.24 2.78
C THR A 175 -10.95 11.52 1.65
N ARG A 176 -12.24 11.27 1.86
CA ARG A 176 -13.26 11.68 0.88
C ARG A 176 -13.27 13.19 0.67
N ALA A 177 -13.16 13.95 1.76
CA ALA A 177 -13.31 15.41 1.74
C ALA A 177 -12.20 16.14 0.97
N ASP A 178 -10.98 15.61 0.96
CA ASP A 178 -9.82 16.26 0.32
C ASP A 178 -9.34 15.53 -0.94
N PHE A 179 -10.04 14.48 -1.39
CA PHE A 179 -9.58 13.61 -2.48
C PHE A 179 -9.28 14.36 -3.78
N VAL A 180 -10.21 15.19 -4.26
CA VAL A 180 -10.07 15.87 -5.56
C VAL A 180 -8.91 16.86 -5.54
N ALA A 181 -8.81 17.67 -4.48
CA ALA A 181 -7.70 18.60 -4.28
C ALA A 181 -6.35 17.87 -4.14
N ARG A 182 -6.30 16.76 -3.38
CA ARG A 182 -5.12 15.91 -3.25
C ARG A 182 -4.72 15.26 -4.56
N ARG A 183 -5.67 14.84 -5.39
CA ARG A 183 -5.40 14.28 -6.71
C ARG A 183 -4.77 15.31 -7.65
N ALA A 184 -5.34 16.50 -7.73
CA ALA A 184 -4.78 17.61 -8.51
C ALA A 184 -3.35 17.96 -8.07
N THR A 185 -3.14 18.13 -6.77
CA THR A 185 -1.84 18.48 -6.21
C THR A 185 -0.81 17.35 -6.40
N ALA A 186 -1.22 16.09 -6.28
CA ALA A 186 -0.39 14.92 -6.58
C ALA A 186 0.13 14.90 -8.02
N HIS A 187 -0.73 15.23 -8.99
CA HIS A 187 -0.34 15.25 -10.41
C HIS A 187 0.70 16.33 -10.72
N ARG A 188 0.65 17.46 -10.01
CA ARG A 188 1.61 18.56 -10.15
C ARG A 188 2.97 18.26 -9.50
N LEU A 189 3.07 17.26 -8.64
CA LEU A 189 4.33 16.86 -8.03
C LEU A 189 5.21 16.09 -9.03
N GLY A 190 6.43 16.57 -9.22
CA GLY A 190 7.40 16.02 -10.15
C GLY A 190 8.07 14.75 -9.63
N THR A 191 8.95 14.18 -10.44
CA THR A 191 9.78 13.05 -10.00
C THR A 191 10.79 13.52 -8.96
N THR A 192 10.74 12.96 -7.75
CA THR A 192 11.67 13.31 -6.69
C THR A 192 13.10 12.88 -6.97
N VAL A 193 14.05 13.61 -6.39
CA VAL A 193 15.48 13.32 -6.52
C VAL A 193 15.83 12.02 -5.79
N GLY A 194 16.51 11.10 -6.50
CA GLY A 194 17.48 10.19 -5.89
C GLY A 194 17.00 9.21 -4.81
N GLY A 195 15.78 8.68 -4.90
CA GLY A 195 15.31 7.63 -3.99
C GLY A 195 14.56 8.13 -2.74
N LEU A 196 14.30 9.43 -2.66
CA LEU A 196 13.37 10.04 -1.71
C LEU A 196 11.93 9.58 -1.98
N VAL A 197 11.34 8.89 -1.02
CA VAL A 197 9.93 8.50 -1.07
C VAL A 197 9.09 9.65 -0.53
N THR A 198 8.04 10.07 -1.23
CA THR A 198 7.11 11.11 -0.72
C THR A 198 5.78 10.47 -0.33
N VAL A 199 5.31 10.74 0.88
CA VAL A 199 3.98 10.36 1.33
C VAL A 199 3.21 11.61 1.71
N ALA A 200 2.15 11.92 0.98
CA ALA A 200 1.24 12.97 1.41
C ALA A 200 0.17 12.38 2.33
N VAL A 201 -0.05 13.02 3.47
CA VAL A 201 -1.01 12.55 4.48
C VAL A 201 -1.56 13.73 5.27
N THR A 202 -2.80 13.63 5.76
CA THR A 202 -3.39 14.67 6.62
C THR A 202 -3.02 14.36 8.07
N ALA A 203 -2.61 15.37 8.83
CA ALA A 203 -2.40 15.23 10.27
C ALA A 203 -3.63 15.75 11.03
N ARG A 204 -4.15 14.98 11.98
CA ARG A 204 -5.28 15.37 12.83
C ARG A 204 -5.32 14.54 14.10
N ALA A 205 -5.77 15.11 15.21
CA ALA A 205 -5.87 14.45 16.51
C ALA A 205 -4.53 13.79 16.91
N GLY A 206 -3.44 14.50 16.67
CA GLY A 206 -2.08 14.04 16.94
C GLY A 206 -1.56 12.88 16.10
N GLY A 207 -2.31 12.37 15.09
CA GLY A 207 -1.89 11.26 14.24
C GLY A 207 -2.12 11.49 12.74
N PHE A 208 -2.08 10.40 11.96
CA PHE A 208 -2.19 10.44 10.49
C PHE A 208 -3.60 10.05 10.03
N LEU A 209 -4.40 11.00 9.58
CA LEU A 209 -5.75 10.76 9.09
C LEU A 209 -5.73 10.16 7.68
N VAL A 210 -6.36 9.00 7.52
CA VAL A 210 -6.44 8.27 6.25
C VAL A 210 -7.87 7.75 6.06
N GLY A 211 -8.42 7.96 4.88
CA GLY A 211 -9.72 7.43 4.48
C GLY A 211 -9.66 6.08 3.78
N ASP A 212 -10.81 5.43 3.69
CA ASP A 212 -11.07 4.34 2.75
C ASP A 212 -12.09 4.77 1.68
N TYR A 213 -12.14 4.02 0.59
CA TYR A 213 -13.07 4.28 -0.51
C TYR A 213 -14.55 3.98 -0.15
N GLY A 214 -14.81 3.41 1.03
CA GLY A 214 -16.14 3.28 1.61
C GLY A 214 -16.62 4.55 2.32
N GLY A 215 -15.76 5.57 2.42
CA GLY A 215 -16.05 6.84 3.08
C GLY A 215 -15.68 6.87 4.56
N THR A 216 -15.16 5.78 5.12
CA THR A 216 -14.72 5.78 6.52
C THR A 216 -13.34 6.44 6.65
N GLN A 217 -13.03 6.96 7.83
CA GLN A 217 -11.77 7.65 8.12
C GLN A 217 -11.21 7.13 9.44
N ARG A 218 -9.88 7.00 9.52
CA ARG A 218 -9.20 6.58 10.74
C ARG A 218 -7.92 7.37 10.94
N VAL A 219 -7.60 7.65 12.20
CA VAL A 219 -6.32 8.26 12.60
C VAL A 219 -5.34 7.14 12.93
N TYR A 220 -4.23 7.11 12.21
CA TYR A 220 -3.19 6.09 12.32
C TYR A 220 -2.00 6.60 13.14
N ARG A 221 -1.45 5.70 13.95
CA ARG A 221 -0.14 5.87 14.60
C ARG A 221 1.01 5.60 13.62
N GLY A 222 2.24 5.87 14.04
CA GLY A 222 3.43 5.73 13.19
C GLY A 222 3.67 4.31 12.68
N ASP A 223 3.50 3.31 13.55
CA ASP A 223 3.65 1.89 13.23
C ASP A 223 2.53 1.38 12.31
N GLN A 224 1.29 1.84 12.54
CA GLN A 224 0.14 1.49 11.71
C GLN A 224 0.23 2.14 10.33
N LEU A 225 0.67 3.40 10.23
CA LEU A 225 0.96 4.05 8.96
C LEU A 225 2.09 3.30 8.22
N ALA A 226 3.14 2.87 8.92
CA ALA A 226 4.20 2.05 8.32
C ALA A 226 3.66 0.77 7.68
N ALA A 227 2.66 0.13 8.30
CA ALA A 227 1.99 -1.05 7.76
C ALA A 227 1.22 -0.73 6.46
N LEU A 228 0.51 0.40 6.41
CA LEU A 228 -0.18 0.86 5.20
C LEU A 228 0.79 1.16 4.06
N LEU A 229 1.98 1.67 4.38
CA LEU A 229 3.02 1.98 3.40
C LEU A 229 3.93 0.77 3.08
N GLY A 230 3.54 -0.45 3.46
CA GLY A 230 4.37 -1.65 3.35
C GLY A 230 4.82 -2.01 1.92
N ASP A 231 4.07 -1.55 0.92
CA ASP A 231 4.41 -1.72 -0.50
C ASP A 231 5.47 -0.72 -1.00
N LEU A 232 5.69 0.35 -0.23
CA LEU A 232 6.75 1.31 -0.51
C LEU A 232 8.10 0.79 0.01
N PRO A 233 9.20 0.99 -0.74
CA PRO A 233 10.51 0.49 -0.36
C PRO A 233 11.19 1.44 0.65
N LEU A 234 10.63 1.52 1.85
CA LEU A 234 11.01 2.48 2.90
C LEU A 234 12.28 2.09 3.67
N TYR A 235 12.63 0.81 3.71
CA TYR A 235 13.75 0.36 4.55
C TYR A 235 15.09 0.95 4.10
N GLY A 236 15.69 1.76 4.97
CA GLY A 236 16.95 2.46 4.75
C GLY A 236 16.88 3.55 3.69
N SER A 237 15.68 4.05 3.33
CA SER A 237 15.50 5.20 2.44
C SER A 237 15.23 6.49 3.22
N ASP A 238 15.17 7.61 2.51
CA ASP A 238 14.60 8.84 3.00
C ASP A 238 13.10 8.89 2.64
N LEU A 239 12.25 9.17 3.63
CA LEU A 239 10.80 9.34 3.50
C LEU A 239 10.46 10.80 3.81
N ARG A 240 9.89 11.54 2.87
CA ARG A 240 9.37 12.89 3.05
C ARG A 240 7.87 12.85 3.27
N LEU A 241 7.40 13.41 4.38
CA LEU A 241 5.98 13.59 4.64
C LEU A 241 5.53 14.96 4.11
N TRP A 242 4.55 14.92 3.21
CA TRP A 242 3.83 16.09 2.76
C TRP A 242 2.57 16.24 3.62
N LEU A 243 2.69 17.06 4.66
CA LEU A 243 1.64 17.32 5.64
C LEU A 243 1.68 18.78 6.10
N THR A 244 0.59 19.21 6.73
CA THR A 244 0.52 20.41 7.55
C THR A 244 0.43 19.97 9.00
N TRP A 245 1.27 20.50 9.87
CA TRP A 245 1.21 20.20 11.29
C TRP A 245 -0.05 20.81 11.92
N PRO A 246 -0.66 20.14 12.91
CA PRO A 246 -1.72 20.75 13.71
C PRO A 246 -1.18 21.97 14.47
N SER A 247 -2.04 22.95 14.73
CA SER A 247 -1.68 24.15 15.50
C SER A 247 -1.55 23.88 17.00
N ASP A 248 -2.24 22.86 17.50
CA ASP A 248 -2.22 22.46 18.91
C ASP A 248 -0.85 21.84 19.31
N PRO A 249 -0.17 22.36 20.35
CA PRO A 249 1.13 21.82 20.81
C PRO A 249 1.12 20.37 21.28
N GLU A 250 0.05 19.88 21.92
CA GLU A 250 -0.07 18.49 22.37
C GLU A 250 -0.24 17.55 21.16
N GLU A 251 -1.04 17.96 20.17
CA GLU A 251 -1.14 17.23 18.91
C GLU A 251 0.20 17.22 18.16
N GLN A 252 0.95 18.33 18.16
CA GLN A 252 2.31 18.38 17.60
C GLN A 252 3.26 17.43 18.34
N HIS A 253 3.21 17.39 19.67
CA HIS A 253 4.04 16.46 20.43
C HIS A 253 3.72 14.99 20.08
N SER A 254 2.43 14.66 20.01
CA SER A 254 1.93 13.32 19.67
C SER A 254 2.34 12.92 18.24
N LEU A 255 2.14 13.81 17.27
CA LEU A 255 2.50 13.53 15.88
C LEU A 255 4.02 13.40 15.70
N GLY A 256 4.82 14.17 16.45
CA GLY A 256 6.27 14.00 16.49
C GLY A 256 6.70 12.64 17.04
N THR A 257 5.99 12.13 18.04
CA THR A 257 6.19 10.76 18.55
C THR A 257 5.85 9.72 17.49
N HIS A 258 4.75 9.88 16.76
CA HIS A 258 4.40 8.96 15.67
C HIS A 258 5.32 9.06 14.45
N ALA A 259 5.87 10.24 14.13
CA ALA A 259 6.88 10.38 13.09
C ALA A 259 8.18 9.61 13.45
N ARG A 260 8.57 9.63 14.73
CA ARG A 260 9.69 8.81 15.24
C ARG A 260 9.39 7.32 15.18
N GLU A 261 8.21 6.89 15.63
CA GLU A 261 7.73 5.50 15.55
C GLU A 261 7.68 4.99 14.10
N LEU A 262 7.26 5.84 13.16
CA LEU A 262 7.29 5.57 11.72
C LEU A 262 8.72 5.38 11.22
N ALA A 263 9.66 6.25 11.59
CA ALA A 263 11.08 6.13 11.24
C ALA A 263 11.69 4.82 11.74
N GLU A 264 11.41 4.46 13.00
CA GLU A 264 11.87 3.21 13.61
C GLU A 264 11.31 1.97 12.93
N THR A 265 9.99 1.95 12.68
CA THR A 265 9.28 0.80 12.12
C THR A 265 9.67 0.55 10.66
N THR A 266 9.80 1.63 9.89
CA THR A 266 10.17 1.55 8.48
C THR A 266 11.67 1.41 8.27
N GLY A 267 12.49 1.86 9.22
CA GLY A 267 13.92 2.02 9.06
C GLY A 267 14.33 3.12 8.09
N ALA A 268 13.41 4.01 7.71
CA ALA A 268 13.69 5.22 6.93
C ALA A 268 14.05 6.39 7.83
N THR A 269 14.82 7.35 7.32
CA THR A 269 14.83 8.71 7.89
C THR A 269 13.58 9.43 7.40
N VAL A 270 12.72 9.84 8.34
CA VAL A 270 11.46 10.53 8.06
C VAL A 270 11.69 12.03 8.17
N TRP A 271 11.39 12.74 7.09
CA TRP A 271 11.51 14.18 6.98
C TRP A 271 10.13 14.82 7.03
N THR A 272 9.94 15.79 7.94
CA THR A 272 8.72 16.58 8.05
C THR A 272 9.06 18.07 7.96
N PRO A 273 8.09 18.95 7.66
CA PRO A 273 8.23 20.34 8.04
C PRO A 273 8.44 20.48 9.56
N PRO A 274 8.93 21.61 10.08
CA PRO A 274 9.05 21.82 11.52
C PRO A 274 7.66 21.78 12.19
N PRO A 275 7.56 21.43 13.49
CA PRO A 275 6.30 21.48 14.24
C PRO A 275 5.57 22.83 14.08
N GLY A 276 4.26 22.77 13.86
CA GLY A 276 3.42 23.93 13.53
C GLY A 276 3.56 24.46 12.10
N GLY A 277 4.52 23.96 11.32
CA GLY A 277 4.75 24.32 9.92
C GLY A 277 3.98 23.47 8.91
N SER A 278 4.28 23.67 7.63
CA SER A 278 3.64 22.94 6.52
C SER A 278 4.64 22.58 5.41
N ALA A 279 4.28 21.58 4.60
CA ALA A 279 4.96 21.29 3.36
C ALA A 279 4.11 21.73 2.18
N GLU A 280 4.66 22.58 1.32
CA GLU A 280 3.95 23.16 0.18
C GLU A 280 4.65 22.87 -1.14
N LEU A 281 3.85 22.71 -2.20
CA LEU A 281 4.33 22.59 -3.56
C LEU A 281 4.81 23.96 -4.05
N VAL A 282 6.04 24.01 -4.56
CA VAL A 282 6.60 25.21 -5.18
C VAL A 282 6.19 25.27 -6.64
N ASP A 283 5.43 26.29 -7.00
CA ASP A 283 5.01 26.53 -8.38
C ASP A 283 6.21 26.58 -9.34
N GLY A 284 6.08 25.91 -10.48
CA GLY A 284 7.11 25.81 -11.52
C GLY A 284 8.29 24.87 -11.23
N ARG A 285 8.51 24.44 -9.97
CA ARG A 285 9.58 23.46 -9.63
C ARG A 285 9.09 22.03 -9.47
N HIS A 286 7.78 21.84 -9.32
CA HIS A 286 7.18 20.53 -9.10
C HIS A 286 7.79 19.78 -7.90
N ASP A 287 8.21 20.52 -6.86
CA ASP A 287 8.84 19.96 -5.66
C ASP A 287 8.30 20.63 -4.39
N LEU A 288 8.57 20.02 -3.22
CA LEU A 288 8.05 20.47 -1.93
C LEU A 288 9.08 21.28 -1.15
N ARG A 289 8.65 22.41 -0.59
CA ARG A 289 9.38 23.16 0.44
C ARG A 289 8.74 22.98 1.81
N ALA A 290 9.55 23.01 2.86
CA ALA A 290 9.08 23.14 4.24
C ALA A 290 8.94 24.62 4.59
N LEU A 291 7.86 24.95 5.28
CA LEU A 291 7.58 26.25 5.85
C LEU A 291 7.45 26.14 7.37
N ASP A 292 7.82 27.20 8.09
CA ASP A 292 7.55 27.36 9.52
C ASP A 292 6.08 27.75 9.78
N HIS A 293 5.70 27.92 11.04
CA HIS A 293 4.33 28.34 11.40
C HIS A 293 3.95 29.72 10.81
N ALA A 294 4.94 30.53 10.43
CA ALA A 294 4.76 31.88 9.89
C ALA A 294 4.73 31.87 8.35
N GLY A 295 4.75 30.68 7.74
CA GLY A 295 4.76 30.52 6.28
C GLY A 295 6.11 30.83 5.63
N ARG A 296 7.20 30.99 6.40
CA ARG A 296 8.53 31.28 5.86
C ARG A 296 9.28 29.97 5.58
N PRO A 297 10.12 29.91 4.53
CA PRO A 297 10.95 28.73 4.27
C PRO A 297 11.77 28.31 5.49
N ALA A 298 11.74 27.02 5.81
CA ALA A 298 12.35 26.47 7.02
C ALA A 298 13.12 25.18 6.76
N GLU A 299 13.91 24.77 7.75
CA GLU A 299 14.62 23.50 7.72
C GLU A 299 13.65 22.33 7.87
N TRP A 300 13.78 21.30 7.04
CA TRP A 300 13.08 20.03 7.25
C TRP A 300 13.63 19.32 8.49
N HIS A 301 12.73 18.88 9.36
CA HIS A 301 13.07 18.13 10.55
C HIS A 301 13.24 16.63 10.23
N ALA A 302 14.33 16.02 10.70
CA ALA A 302 14.67 14.63 10.43
C ALA A 302 14.47 13.72 11.65
N TYR A 303 13.49 12.82 11.59
CA TYR A 303 13.33 11.71 12.53
C TYR A 303 14.13 10.52 12.04
N ARG A 304 15.19 10.17 12.77
CA ARG A 304 16.11 9.09 12.38
C ARG A 304 15.86 7.84 13.22
N PRO A 305 15.89 6.64 12.61
CA PRO A 305 15.85 5.42 13.40
C PRO A 305 17.17 5.26 14.17
N PRO A 306 17.15 4.69 15.39
CA PRO A 306 18.34 4.54 16.25
C PRO A 306 19.52 3.81 15.58
N PHE A 307 19.26 2.99 14.57
CA PHE A 307 20.25 2.19 13.85
C PHE A 307 20.74 2.82 12.54
N ALA A 308 20.34 4.06 12.22
CA ALA A 308 20.85 4.77 11.06
C ALA A 308 22.31 5.23 11.30
N ALA A 309 23.24 4.69 10.53
CA ALA A 309 24.65 5.10 10.59
C ALA A 309 24.91 6.40 9.82
N GLY A 310 25.87 7.22 10.30
CA GLY A 310 26.37 8.41 9.61
C GLY A 310 25.43 9.64 9.69
N PRO A 311 25.74 10.74 8.99
CA PRO A 311 24.84 11.88 8.86
C PRO A 311 23.68 11.59 7.86
N PRO A 312 22.60 12.39 7.87
CA PRO A 312 21.51 12.27 6.90
C PRO A 312 22.00 12.40 5.44
N ALA A 313 21.38 11.67 4.52
CA ALA A 313 21.75 11.68 3.10
C ALA A 313 21.24 12.93 2.35
N LEU A 314 20.26 13.62 2.93
CA LEU A 314 19.67 14.85 2.42
C LEU A 314 19.99 16.02 3.36
N ARG A 315 19.87 17.23 2.83
CA ARG A 315 19.95 18.48 3.58
C ARG A 315 18.90 19.46 3.06
N THR A 316 18.53 20.41 3.90
CA THR A 316 17.60 21.48 3.51
C THR A 316 18.36 22.65 2.89
N THR A 317 17.82 23.25 1.83
CA THR A 317 18.30 24.51 1.27
C THR A 317 17.73 25.71 2.04
N PRO A 318 18.28 26.93 1.88
CA PRO A 318 17.69 28.14 2.47
C PRO A 318 16.25 28.43 2.03
N THR A 319 15.84 27.90 0.86
CA THR A 319 14.47 27.99 0.35
C THR A 319 13.57 26.86 0.85
N GLY A 320 14.00 26.10 1.84
CA GLY A 320 13.24 25.00 2.44
C GLY A 320 13.12 23.75 1.56
N LEU A 321 13.96 23.54 0.54
CA LEU A 321 13.90 22.34 -0.31
C LEU A 321 14.79 21.23 0.22
N LEU A 322 14.39 19.97 0.07
CA LEU A 322 15.25 18.81 0.36
C LEU A 322 16.10 18.44 -0.85
N VAL A 323 17.41 18.48 -0.69
CA VAL A 323 18.38 18.12 -1.74
C VAL A 323 19.38 17.08 -1.21
N PRO A 324 19.97 16.23 -2.08
CA PRO A 324 21.04 15.34 -1.66
C PRO A 324 22.20 16.13 -1.03
N ALA A 325 22.74 15.64 0.09
CA ALA A 325 23.88 16.28 0.75
C ALA A 325 25.13 16.35 -0.16
N SER A 326 25.24 15.42 -1.11
CA SER A 326 26.30 15.40 -2.13
C SER A 326 26.11 16.39 -3.29
N ALA A 327 24.95 17.05 -3.40
CA ALA A 327 24.73 18.07 -4.42
C ALA A 327 25.59 19.29 -4.09
N ARG A 328 26.60 19.57 -4.93
CA ARG A 328 27.35 20.83 -4.85
C ARG A 328 26.38 21.97 -5.14
N LEU A 329 26.28 22.92 -4.22
CA LEU A 329 25.54 24.16 -4.47
C LEU A 329 26.30 24.89 -5.58
N SER A 330 25.73 24.90 -6.78
CA SER A 330 26.20 25.82 -7.82
C SER A 330 25.60 27.17 -7.47
N LEU A 331 26.29 27.92 -6.62
CA LEU A 331 25.99 29.33 -6.38
C LEU A 331 26.23 30.05 -7.71
N THR A 332 25.15 30.28 -8.45
CA THR A 332 25.17 31.21 -9.58
C THR A 332 25.12 32.59 -8.93
N VAL A 333 26.29 33.17 -8.68
CA VAL A 333 26.38 34.58 -8.29
C VAL A 333 25.93 35.36 -9.51
N HIS A 334 24.70 35.87 -9.49
CA HIS A 334 24.34 36.92 -10.43
C HIS A 334 25.25 38.10 -10.11
N PRO A 335 26.11 38.55 -11.05
CA PRO A 335 26.90 39.74 -10.82
C PRO A 335 25.92 40.87 -10.52
N ALA A 336 26.09 41.50 -9.36
CA ALA A 336 25.32 42.67 -8.99
C ALA A 336 25.47 43.69 -10.13
N SER A 337 24.34 44.16 -10.67
CA SER A 337 24.35 45.35 -11.51
C SER A 337 25.06 46.46 -10.70
N PRO A 338 26.03 47.16 -11.31
CA PRO A 338 26.68 48.28 -10.63
C PRO A 338 25.63 49.32 -10.23
N PRO A 339 25.85 50.03 -9.11
CA PRO A 339 24.92 51.07 -8.67
C PRO A 339 24.87 52.17 -9.73
N ASP A 340 23.67 52.46 -10.23
CA ASP A 340 23.41 53.68 -10.98
C ASP A 340 23.65 54.87 -10.04
N ILE A 341 24.73 55.60 -10.32
CA ILE A 341 24.98 56.93 -9.77
C ILE A 341 24.09 57.87 -10.58
N GLU A 342 22.85 58.08 -10.12
CA GLU A 342 22.03 59.20 -10.58
C GLU A 342 22.25 60.41 -9.68
N ALA A 343 22.56 61.51 -10.36
CA ALA A 343 22.97 62.78 -9.82
C ALA A 343 21.85 63.52 -9.09
N GLU A 344 22.26 64.20 -8.02
CA GLU A 344 21.66 65.42 -7.46
C GLU A 344 20.86 66.25 -8.49
N GLN A 345 19.56 66.38 -8.24
CA GLN A 345 18.82 67.60 -8.61
C GLN A 345 17.86 67.98 -7.49
N THR A 346 18.30 69.00 -6.78
CA THR A 346 17.60 69.76 -5.74
C THR A 346 16.52 70.62 -6.37
N ASP A 347 15.29 70.57 -5.87
CA ASP A 347 14.52 71.78 -5.57
C ASP A 347 13.35 71.47 -4.60
N PRO A 348 12.93 72.45 -3.75
CA PRO A 348 12.17 72.20 -2.53
C PRO A 348 10.66 72.51 -2.66
N SER A 349 9.94 72.21 -1.56
CA SER A 349 8.68 72.83 -1.07
C SER A 349 7.41 71.96 -1.13
N PRO A 350 6.40 72.18 -0.26
CA PRO A 350 6.47 72.15 1.20
C PRO A 350 5.41 71.21 1.84
N ALA A 351 5.53 71.09 3.16
CA ALA A 351 4.73 70.28 4.08
C ALA A 351 3.21 70.53 4.05
N VAL A 352 2.45 69.43 4.14
CA VAL A 352 1.11 69.40 4.75
C VAL A 352 1.07 68.20 5.70
N GLY A 353 0.99 68.50 7.00
CA GLY A 353 0.85 67.51 8.06
C GLY A 353 -0.58 66.98 8.15
N SER A 354 -0.70 65.70 8.53
CA SER A 354 -1.88 65.22 9.25
C SER A 354 -1.48 64.16 10.27
N PRO A 355 -2.14 64.15 11.44
CA PRO A 355 -1.58 63.64 12.68
C PRO A 355 -1.91 62.18 12.95
N ALA A 356 -1.05 61.55 13.75
CA ALA A 356 -1.17 60.19 14.27
C ALA A 356 -2.35 60.05 15.26
N PRO A 357 -3.01 58.89 15.31
CA PRO A 357 -3.96 58.56 16.38
C PRO A 357 -3.23 58.15 17.68
N PRO A 358 -3.83 58.40 18.87
CA PRO A 358 -3.21 58.16 20.17
C PRO A 358 -3.22 56.68 20.59
N PRO A 359 -2.38 56.31 21.58
CA PRO A 359 -2.28 54.95 22.10
C PRO A 359 -3.44 54.62 23.06
N VAL A 360 -3.93 53.39 22.97
CA VAL A 360 -4.92 52.83 23.90
C VAL A 360 -4.16 52.22 25.09
N GLU A 361 -4.39 52.79 26.28
CA GLU A 361 -3.99 52.22 27.57
C GLU A 361 -4.87 51.03 27.98
N PRO A 362 -4.34 50.09 28.78
CA PRO A 362 -5.03 48.87 29.19
C PRO A 362 -5.92 49.09 30.43
N SER A 363 -7.08 48.45 30.47
CA SER A 363 -7.88 48.31 31.70
C SER A 363 -7.66 46.94 32.36
N PRO A 364 -7.60 46.87 33.70
CA PRO A 364 -7.28 45.67 34.46
C PRO A 364 -8.52 44.91 35.00
N ASP A 365 -8.25 43.63 35.24
CA ASP A 365 -8.66 42.78 36.37
C ASP A 365 -10.08 42.25 36.59
N THR A 366 -10.04 41.05 37.20
CA THR A 366 -11.03 40.29 37.97
C THR A 366 -12.02 39.44 37.13
N THR A 367 -12.14 38.12 37.30
CA THR A 367 -12.13 37.35 38.55
C THR A 367 -11.88 35.87 38.27
N ALA A 368 -10.96 35.27 39.00
CA ALA A 368 -10.72 33.83 39.06
C ALA A 368 -11.69 33.16 40.06
N THR A 369 -12.24 32.00 39.70
CA THR A 369 -12.96 31.12 40.63
C THR A 369 -12.26 29.77 40.63
N GLN A 370 -11.57 29.48 41.74
CA GLN A 370 -11.12 28.13 42.10
C GLN A 370 -12.31 27.28 42.57
N PRO A 371 -12.21 25.96 42.43
CA PRO A 371 -12.52 25.14 43.60
C PRO A 371 -11.40 24.14 43.89
N THR A 372 -10.92 24.24 45.12
CA THR A 372 -10.25 23.21 45.90
C THR A 372 -11.29 22.13 46.25
N ASP A 373 -10.99 20.84 46.03
CA ASP A 373 -11.22 19.85 47.10
C ASP A 373 -10.51 18.50 46.89
N ARG A 374 -9.71 18.18 47.91
CA ARG A 374 -9.50 16.90 48.61
C ARG A 374 -9.22 15.59 47.86
N ILE A 375 -7.99 15.12 48.09
CA ILE A 375 -7.52 13.72 48.12
C ILE A 375 -8.25 12.96 49.27
N PRO A 376 -8.40 11.62 49.20
CA PRO A 376 -7.43 10.78 49.92
C PRO A 376 -6.98 9.51 49.17
N GLN A 377 -5.70 9.20 49.39
CA GLN A 377 -5.03 7.92 49.18
C GLN A 377 -5.58 6.87 50.17
N THR A 378 -5.73 5.60 49.73
CA THR A 378 -5.64 4.44 50.66
C THR A 378 -5.19 3.16 49.93
N ALA A 379 -4.02 2.67 50.37
CA ALA A 379 -3.57 1.28 50.62
C ALA A 379 -3.63 0.15 49.55
N GLU A 380 -2.44 -0.34 49.18
CA GLU A 380 -2.08 -1.78 49.25
C GLU A 380 -1.69 -2.14 50.71
N PRO A 381 -1.38 -3.40 51.11
CA PRO A 381 -1.63 -4.73 50.54
C PRO A 381 -2.27 -5.70 51.56
N THR A 382 -2.66 -6.92 51.17
CA THR A 382 -2.69 -8.04 52.12
C THR A 382 -2.26 -9.36 51.48
N GLU A 383 -1.33 -9.97 52.19
CA GLU A 383 -0.65 -11.24 52.06
C GLU A 383 -1.55 -12.47 52.32
N GLN A 384 -1.04 -13.60 51.79
CA GLN A 384 -1.04 -14.95 52.38
C GLN A 384 -2.39 -15.71 52.54
N VAL A 385 -2.42 -16.95 52.04
CA VAL A 385 -2.20 -18.15 52.87
C VAL A 385 -2.15 -19.40 51.97
N SER A 386 -1.16 -20.24 52.29
CA SER A 386 -0.81 -21.56 51.79
C SER A 386 -1.88 -22.65 52.03
N ALA A 387 -1.81 -23.77 51.30
CA ALA A 387 -1.48 -25.11 51.82
C ALA A 387 -2.08 -26.25 50.97
N ASP A 388 -1.18 -27.15 50.56
CA ASP A 388 -1.25 -28.62 50.55
C ASP A 388 -2.60 -29.36 50.46
N ALA A 389 -2.68 -30.34 49.55
CA ALA A 389 -2.79 -31.77 49.92
C ALA A 389 -2.84 -32.70 48.68
N ASP A 390 -1.94 -33.67 48.70
CA ASP A 390 -2.06 -35.09 48.32
C ASP A 390 -2.93 -35.58 47.13
N GLY A 391 -2.30 -36.40 46.28
CA GLY A 391 -2.97 -37.35 45.39
C GLY A 391 -3.35 -38.65 46.10
N PRO A 392 -3.29 -39.81 45.43
CA PRO A 392 -3.90 -40.19 44.16
C PRO A 392 -5.00 -41.26 44.38
N THR A 393 -5.90 -41.48 43.42
CA THR A 393 -6.70 -42.72 43.41
C THR A 393 -6.69 -43.37 42.04
N ARG A 394 -5.97 -44.49 42.02
CA ARG A 394 -5.89 -45.51 40.99
C ARG A 394 -7.20 -46.29 41.01
N GLN A 395 -8.01 -46.18 39.96
CA GLN A 395 -9.07 -47.15 39.66
C GLN A 395 -8.72 -47.90 38.38
N VAL A 396 -8.30 -49.14 38.58
CA VAL A 396 -8.30 -50.20 37.57
C VAL A 396 -9.71 -50.75 37.56
N SER A 397 -10.36 -50.76 36.40
CA SER A 397 -11.47 -51.68 36.12
C SER A 397 -11.46 -52.04 34.65
N ALA A 398 -11.33 -53.33 34.41
CA ALA A 398 -11.44 -54.01 33.15
C ALA A 398 -12.91 -54.37 32.88
N GLN A 399 -13.35 -54.24 31.63
CA GLN A 399 -14.48 -54.95 31.00
C GLN A 399 -14.46 -54.51 29.51
N ALA A 400 -14.05 -55.35 28.57
CA ALA A 400 -14.70 -56.54 27.99
C ALA A 400 -15.91 -56.18 27.09
N ASP A 401 -15.72 -56.44 25.80
CA ASP A 401 -16.67 -56.61 24.68
C ASP A 401 -17.70 -55.49 24.38
N GLU A 402 -17.33 -54.59 23.46
CA GLU A 402 -18.29 -53.82 22.65
C GLU A 402 -18.55 -54.51 21.29
N PRO A 403 -19.80 -54.45 20.78
CA PRO A 403 -20.19 -55.09 19.53
C PRO A 403 -19.64 -54.34 18.31
N VAL A 404 -19.17 -55.09 17.30
CA VAL A 404 -18.59 -54.60 16.03
C VAL A 404 -19.51 -53.62 15.27
N GLU A 405 -20.82 -53.63 15.52
CA GLU A 405 -21.78 -52.67 14.95
C GLU A 405 -21.67 -51.25 15.50
N ARG A 406 -21.23 -51.05 16.76
CA ARG A 406 -20.94 -49.70 17.28
C ARG A 406 -19.64 -49.13 16.70
N VAL A 407 -18.68 -49.97 16.33
CA VAL A 407 -17.44 -49.54 15.69
C VAL A 407 -17.70 -49.08 14.25
N LEU A 408 -18.65 -49.70 13.53
CA LEU A 408 -19.03 -49.27 12.19
C LEU A 408 -19.93 -48.03 12.19
N ALA A 409 -20.87 -47.90 13.14
CA ALA A 409 -21.68 -46.68 13.29
C ALA A 409 -20.88 -45.49 13.85
N ALA A 410 -19.90 -45.72 14.72
CA ALA A 410 -18.95 -44.69 15.14
C ALA A 410 -17.96 -44.33 14.03
N ALA A 411 -17.60 -45.26 13.13
CA ALA A 411 -16.77 -44.97 11.96
C ALA A 411 -17.55 -44.20 10.86
N GLU A 412 -18.86 -44.41 10.71
CA GLU A 412 -19.70 -43.61 9.81
C GLU A 412 -20.08 -42.24 10.40
N SER A 413 -20.26 -42.13 11.71
CA SER A 413 -20.46 -40.85 12.38
C SER A 413 -19.14 -40.07 12.60
N ALA A 414 -17.99 -40.74 12.46
CA ALA A 414 -16.65 -40.14 12.41
C ALA A 414 -16.22 -39.73 11.00
N ARG A 415 -17.09 -39.84 9.97
CA ARG A 415 -16.97 -39.05 8.74
C ARG A 415 -17.33 -37.59 9.01
N ALA A 416 -16.48 -37.01 9.85
CA ALA A 416 -16.08 -35.62 10.01
C ALA A 416 -17.10 -34.55 9.60
N GLY A 417 -18.10 -34.35 10.46
CA GLY A 417 -18.71 -33.03 10.58
C GLY A 417 -17.62 -32.02 10.92
N VAL A 418 -17.46 -30.98 10.10
CA VAL A 418 -16.49 -29.91 10.36
C VAL A 418 -16.89 -29.22 11.67
N PRO A 419 -15.97 -29.04 12.63
CA PRO A 419 -16.29 -28.33 13.86
C PRO A 419 -16.71 -26.89 13.52
N ALA A 420 -17.97 -26.55 13.85
CA ALA A 420 -18.49 -25.19 13.74
C ALA A 420 -17.85 -24.23 14.78
N THR A 421 -17.13 -24.78 15.76
CA THR A 421 -16.45 -24.07 16.84
C THR A 421 -14.95 -23.94 16.57
N PRO A 422 -14.31 -22.83 17.01
CA PRO A 422 -12.86 -22.69 16.97
C PRO A 422 -12.15 -23.87 17.64
N LEU A 423 -11.01 -24.27 17.08
CA LEU A 423 -10.18 -25.33 17.65
C LEU A 423 -9.53 -24.89 18.98
N ALA A 424 -9.26 -25.86 19.85
CA ALA A 424 -8.67 -25.61 21.16
C ALA A 424 -7.28 -24.96 21.04
N ARG A 425 -7.00 -23.98 21.91
CA ARG A 425 -5.70 -23.31 21.99
C ARG A 425 -4.68 -24.24 22.66
N PRO A 426 -3.51 -24.50 22.03
CA PRO A 426 -2.45 -25.26 22.69
C PRO A 426 -1.83 -24.48 23.86
N ALA A 427 -1.38 -25.22 24.89
CA ALA A 427 -0.43 -24.72 25.87
C ALA A 427 0.85 -24.19 25.18
N LEU A 428 1.53 -23.22 25.82
CA LEU A 428 2.74 -22.59 25.29
C LEU A 428 3.96 -22.91 26.16
N ALA A 429 5.10 -23.13 25.50
CA ALA A 429 6.42 -23.31 26.13
C ALA A 429 7.43 -22.32 25.54
N GLY A 430 8.53 -22.08 26.27
CA GLY A 430 9.66 -21.34 25.73
C GLY A 430 10.39 -22.12 24.63
N GLU A 431 10.96 -21.42 23.65
CA GLU A 431 11.86 -22.02 22.66
C GLU A 431 13.20 -22.39 23.31
N ASP A 432 13.44 -23.68 23.55
CA ASP A 432 14.68 -24.17 24.18
C ASP A 432 15.93 -23.90 23.33
N ARG A 433 15.88 -24.21 22.03
CA ARG A 433 17.01 -24.02 21.12
C ARG A 433 16.56 -23.78 19.68
N ARG A 434 17.06 -22.70 19.09
CA ARG A 434 16.81 -22.38 17.69
C ARG A 434 17.82 -23.07 16.77
N PRO A 435 17.38 -23.81 15.73
CA PRO A 435 18.31 -24.34 14.74
C PRO A 435 19.01 -23.19 13.98
N PRO A 436 20.31 -23.32 13.66
CA PRO A 436 20.99 -22.37 12.81
C PRO A 436 20.29 -22.31 11.44
N GLY A 437 20.14 -21.12 10.88
CA GLY A 437 19.53 -20.98 9.55
C GLY A 437 18.00 -21.03 9.53
N TYR A 438 17.33 -20.52 10.57
CA TYR A 438 15.86 -20.42 10.70
C TYR A 438 15.10 -19.74 9.54
N GLY A 439 15.79 -19.17 8.55
CA GLY A 439 15.22 -18.47 7.38
C GLY A 439 14.70 -17.06 7.68
N LEU A 440 14.05 -16.87 8.83
CA LEU A 440 13.42 -15.61 9.24
C LEU A 440 14.38 -14.75 10.06
N ARG A 441 15.11 -13.85 9.40
CA ARG A 441 16.11 -12.98 10.05
C ARG A 441 15.53 -11.95 11.03
N TRP A 442 14.24 -11.66 10.90
CA TRP A 442 13.53 -10.69 11.74
C TRP A 442 12.93 -11.34 13.00
N LEU A 443 12.91 -12.67 13.09
CA LEU A 443 12.42 -13.38 14.26
C LEU A 443 13.54 -13.47 15.30
N SER A 444 13.35 -12.90 16.49
CA SER A 444 14.32 -12.98 17.60
C SER A 444 14.34 -14.38 18.22
N PRO A 445 15.45 -14.90 18.75
CA PRO A 445 15.47 -16.12 19.58
C PRO A 445 14.54 -16.03 20.80
N GLY A 446 14.22 -17.17 21.42
CA GLY A 446 13.45 -17.22 22.67
C GLY A 446 11.97 -16.90 22.49
N GLN A 447 11.38 -17.32 21.37
CA GLN A 447 9.93 -17.18 21.14
C GLN A 447 9.15 -18.15 22.04
N GLN A 448 7.88 -17.84 22.30
CA GLN A 448 6.95 -18.86 22.81
C GLN A 448 6.46 -19.71 21.65
N VAL A 449 6.33 -21.02 21.88
CA VAL A 449 5.94 -22.01 20.89
C VAL A 449 4.90 -22.95 21.48
N ASN A 450 4.14 -23.68 20.66
CA ASN A 450 3.18 -24.65 21.19
C ASN A 450 3.90 -25.77 21.98
N ALA A 451 3.42 -26.09 23.18
CA ALA A 451 3.95 -27.14 24.04
C ALA A 451 3.35 -28.52 23.71
N GLU A 452 2.15 -28.54 23.16
CA GLU A 452 1.40 -29.74 22.81
C GLU A 452 1.04 -29.77 21.33
N ARG A 453 0.63 -30.96 20.86
CA ARG A 453 0.11 -31.14 19.52
C ARG A 453 -1.27 -30.50 19.41
N PHE A 454 -1.51 -29.78 18.32
CA PHE A 454 -2.83 -29.21 18.03
C PHE A 454 -3.13 -29.21 16.53
N GLU A 455 -4.36 -28.90 16.16
CA GLU A 455 -4.78 -28.74 14.78
C GLU A 455 -5.15 -27.28 14.48
N ALA A 456 -4.97 -26.87 13.22
CA ALA A 456 -5.25 -25.51 12.76
C ALA A 456 -5.57 -25.50 11.27
N PHE A 457 -6.04 -24.37 10.75
CA PHE A 457 -6.36 -24.16 9.34
C PHE A 457 -5.35 -23.23 8.67
N VAL A 458 -4.81 -23.65 7.53
CA VAL A 458 -3.92 -22.87 6.68
C VAL A 458 -4.63 -22.58 5.35
N ALA A 459 -4.53 -21.36 4.84
CA ALA A 459 -5.04 -21.04 3.51
C ALA A 459 -4.24 -21.80 2.44
N SER A 460 -4.95 -22.60 1.63
CA SER A 460 -4.35 -23.35 0.52
C SER A 460 -4.95 -22.90 -0.81
N PRO A 461 -4.14 -22.43 -1.77
CA PRO A 461 -4.62 -22.20 -3.13
C PRO A 461 -4.52 -23.45 -4.02
N VAL A 462 -4.17 -24.61 -3.45
CA VAL A 462 -3.94 -25.86 -4.19
C VAL A 462 -4.88 -26.97 -3.72
N ASP A 463 -5.13 -27.97 -4.56
CA ASP A 463 -5.90 -29.17 -4.19
C ASP A 463 -5.10 -30.12 -3.27
N ALA A 464 -5.79 -31.10 -2.68
CA ALA A 464 -5.20 -32.10 -1.81
C ALA A 464 -4.05 -32.87 -2.50
N GLN A 465 -4.22 -33.19 -3.80
CA GLN A 465 -3.25 -33.97 -4.57
C GLN A 465 -1.91 -33.24 -4.76
N THR A 466 -1.92 -31.91 -4.79
CA THR A 466 -0.74 -31.08 -5.01
C THR A 466 -0.12 -30.52 -3.73
N VAL A 467 -0.69 -30.81 -2.55
CA VAL A 467 -0.11 -30.41 -1.25
C VAL A 467 1.33 -30.94 -1.08
N GLY A 468 1.60 -32.17 -1.53
CA GLY A 468 2.94 -32.79 -1.50
C GLY A 468 3.98 -32.07 -2.38
N GLU A 469 3.55 -31.24 -3.35
CA GLU A 469 4.44 -30.37 -4.12
C GLU A 469 4.88 -29.12 -3.36
N GLY A 470 4.19 -28.82 -2.26
CA GLY A 470 4.38 -27.65 -1.41
C GLY A 470 3.38 -26.52 -1.71
N LEU A 471 2.93 -25.87 -0.64
CA LEU A 471 2.01 -24.73 -0.71
C LEU A 471 2.71 -23.53 -1.37
N PRO A 472 2.12 -22.92 -2.40
CA PRO A 472 2.75 -21.80 -3.07
C PRO A 472 2.74 -20.58 -2.15
N GLY A 473 3.92 -20.00 -1.94
CA GLY A 473 4.10 -18.87 -1.03
C GLY A 473 5.35 -18.08 -1.36
N ALA A 474 5.33 -16.78 -1.07
CA ALA A 474 6.50 -15.92 -1.20
C ALA A 474 7.27 -15.75 0.13
N GLU A 475 6.62 -16.02 1.25
CA GLU A 475 7.18 -15.88 2.59
C GLU A 475 7.81 -17.21 3.05
N LEU A 476 8.86 -17.16 3.87
CA LEU A 476 9.45 -18.35 4.51
C LEU A 476 8.67 -18.81 5.77
N PHE A 477 7.34 -18.65 5.76
CA PHE A 477 6.45 -19.12 6.79
C PHE A 477 5.02 -19.26 6.23
N LEU A 478 4.19 -20.01 6.94
CA LEU A 478 2.74 -20.08 6.74
C LEU A 478 2.01 -19.46 7.94
N LEU A 479 0.76 -19.06 7.72
CA LEU A 479 -0.13 -18.64 8.80
C LEU A 479 -1.22 -19.69 9.00
N ALA A 480 -1.36 -20.13 10.24
CA ALA A 480 -2.38 -21.05 10.69
C ALA A 480 -3.37 -20.34 11.61
N PHE A 481 -4.64 -20.71 11.53
CA PHE A 481 -5.75 -20.10 12.26
C PHE A 481 -6.53 -21.19 13.01
N LEU A 482 -6.93 -20.92 14.25
CA LEU A 482 -7.77 -21.87 15.00
C LEU A 482 -9.24 -21.85 14.56
N ASP A 483 -9.71 -20.70 14.09
CA ASP A 483 -11.04 -20.52 13.50
C ASP A 483 -10.93 -20.43 11.97
N PRO A 484 -11.57 -21.34 11.22
CA PRO A 484 -11.55 -21.29 9.75
C PRO A 484 -12.16 -20.00 9.18
N ARG A 485 -13.09 -19.35 9.89
CA ARG A 485 -13.72 -18.08 9.47
C ARG A 485 -12.76 -16.89 9.55
N SER A 486 -11.69 -17.03 10.32
CA SER A 486 -10.63 -16.02 10.43
C SER A 486 -9.61 -16.10 9.29
N VAL A 487 -9.69 -17.14 8.44
CA VAL A 487 -8.84 -17.26 7.26
C VAL A 487 -9.29 -16.26 6.19
N PRO A 488 -8.39 -15.49 5.58
CA PRO A 488 -8.76 -14.52 4.54
C PRO A 488 -9.57 -15.13 3.37
N GLU A 489 -10.63 -14.44 2.95
CA GLU A 489 -11.64 -14.88 1.98
C GLU A 489 -11.10 -15.47 0.65
N GLY A 490 -11.88 -16.39 0.07
CA GLY A 490 -11.74 -16.86 -1.31
C GLY A 490 -10.80 -18.05 -1.51
N ARG A 491 -10.68 -18.95 -0.53
CA ARG A 491 -9.63 -19.99 -0.55
C ARG A 491 -10.13 -21.34 -0.05
N ARG A 492 -9.53 -22.39 -0.61
CA ARG A 492 -9.54 -23.72 0.00
C ARG A 492 -8.74 -23.65 1.29
N LEU A 493 -9.17 -24.40 2.30
CA LEU A 493 -8.46 -24.51 3.57
C LEU A 493 -7.76 -25.87 3.64
N LEU A 494 -6.61 -25.88 4.28
CA LEU A 494 -5.90 -27.09 4.64
C LEU A 494 -5.91 -27.18 6.16
N ARG A 495 -6.52 -28.23 6.71
CA ARG A 495 -6.38 -28.58 8.12
C ARG A 495 -5.04 -29.26 8.31
N VAL A 496 -4.28 -28.74 9.25
CA VAL A 496 -2.92 -29.18 9.55
C VAL A 496 -2.85 -29.60 11.00
N ARG A 497 -2.02 -30.60 11.27
CA ARG A 497 -1.64 -31.01 12.61
C ARG A 497 -0.22 -30.56 12.88
N VAL A 498 -0.03 -29.89 14.01
CA VAL A 498 1.23 -29.26 14.38
C VAL A 498 1.74 -29.93 15.65
N ASP A 499 2.90 -30.56 15.56
CA ASP A 499 3.59 -31.15 16.72
C ASP A 499 4.19 -30.07 17.64
N PRO A 500 4.50 -30.41 18.91
CA PRO A 500 5.12 -29.48 19.85
C PRO A 500 6.29 -28.72 19.23
N GLY A 501 6.34 -27.41 19.47
CA GLY A 501 7.32 -26.51 18.91
C GLY A 501 7.14 -26.19 17.42
N GLY A 502 6.14 -26.68 16.70
CA GLY A 502 5.95 -26.35 15.28
C GLY A 502 5.47 -24.92 14.99
N ALA A 503 4.80 -24.28 15.95
CA ALA A 503 4.10 -23.01 15.77
C ALA A 503 4.49 -21.95 16.79
N ILE A 504 4.43 -20.67 16.40
CA ILE A 504 4.60 -19.50 17.26
C ILE A 504 3.28 -18.70 17.25
N PRO A 505 2.59 -18.52 18.38
CA PRO A 505 1.39 -17.72 18.42
C PRO A 505 1.71 -16.25 18.09
N MET A 506 0.92 -15.65 17.20
CA MET A 506 1.11 -14.26 16.77
C MET A 506 0.99 -13.27 17.93
N SER A 507 0.17 -13.58 18.94
CA SER A 507 0.01 -12.79 20.17
C SER A 507 1.24 -12.76 21.06
N ALA A 508 2.09 -13.80 21.02
CA ALA A 508 3.32 -13.85 21.82
C ALA A 508 4.59 -13.57 21.01
N LEU A 509 4.43 -13.10 19.76
CA LEU A 509 5.53 -12.87 18.85
C LEU A 509 6.41 -11.69 19.32
N ARG A 510 7.59 -11.99 19.87
CA ARG A 510 8.55 -10.98 20.38
C ARG A 510 9.46 -10.41 19.29
N ALA A 511 8.95 -10.28 18.08
CA ALA A 511 9.71 -9.88 16.91
C ALA A 511 9.26 -8.54 16.33
N ARG A 512 10.22 -7.78 15.79
CA ARG A 512 9.93 -6.62 14.95
C ARG A 512 9.61 -7.12 13.55
N LEU A 513 8.32 -7.27 13.27
CA LEU A 513 7.86 -7.66 11.93
C LEU A 513 8.36 -6.64 10.89
N PRO A 514 8.81 -7.09 9.70
CA PRO A 514 8.98 -6.21 8.57
C PRO A 514 7.69 -5.42 8.30
N ALA A 515 7.80 -4.18 7.80
CA ALA A 515 6.66 -3.30 7.53
C ALA A 515 5.52 -4.01 6.77
N ARG A 516 5.85 -4.76 5.71
CA ARG A 516 4.86 -5.53 4.92
C ARG A 516 4.08 -6.58 5.73
N LEU A 517 4.63 -7.05 6.85
CA LEU A 517 4.04 -8.06 7.73
C LEU A 517 3.40 -7.46 8.98
N GLN A 518 3.49 -6.14 9.20
CA GLN A 518 2.94 -5.50 10.41
C GLN A 518 1.43 -5.72 10.57
N HIS A 519 0.70 -5.84 9.45
CA HIS A 519 -0.73 -6.16 9.45
C HIS A 519 -1.06 -7.51 10.13
N LEU A 520 -0.07 -8.37 10.37
CA LEU A 520 -0.25 -9.65 11.06
C LEU A 520 -0.31 -9.50 12.59
N ARG A 521 0.18 -8.40 13.19
CA ARG A 521 0.21 -8.21 14.65
C ARG A 521 -1.17 -8.19 15.33
N GLY A 522 -2.23 -7.91 14.58
CA GLY A 522 -3.61 -7.87 15.09
C GLY A 522 -4.37 -9.18 14.96
N LEU A 523 -3.77 -10.21 14.34
CA LEU A 523 -4.45 -11.48 14.13
C LEU A 523 -4.52 -12.25 15.45
N ARG A 524 -5.70 -12.24 16.07
CA ARG A 524 -6.02 -13.09 17.22
C ARG A 524 -6.15 -14.53 16.73
N GLU A 525 -5.73 -15.48 17.57
CA GLU A 525 -5.85 -16.92 17.30
C GLU A 525 -5.13 -17.40 16.02
N ALA A 526 -4.13 -16.62 15.59
CA ALA A 526 -3.24 -16.97 14.50
C ALA A 526 -1.89 -17.44 15.02
N TYR A 527 -1.30 -18.38 14.29
CA TYR A 527 -0.01 -18.99 14.56
C TYR A 527 0.87 -18.87 13.32
N LEU A 528 2.11 -18.44 13.53
CA LEU A 528 3.16 -18.46 12.53
C LEU A 528 3.76 -19.88 12.48
N LEU A 529 3.83 -20.46 11.29
CA LEU A 529 4.49 -21.75 11.01
C LEU A 529 5.78 -21.47 10.20
N PRO A 530 6.94 -21.31 10.85
CA PRO A 530 8.21 -21.02 10.18
C PRO A 530 8.64 -22.15 9.26
N ALA A 531 9.24 -21.82 8.11
CA ALA A 531 9.81 -22.78 7.16
C ALA A 531 10.76 -23.81 7.81
N ALA A 532 11.56 -23.36 8.78
CA ALA A 532 12.52 -24.19 9.51
C ALA A 532 11.88 -25.21 10.47
N ARG A 533 10.55 -25.19 10.62
CA ARG A 533 9.78 -26.06 11.51
C ARG A 533 8.64 -26.79 10.81
N LEU A 534 8.56 -26.72 9.48
CA LEU A 534 7.50 -27.39 8.72
C LEU A 534 7.64 -28.92 8.69
N ASP A 535 8.79 -29.45 9.12
CA ASP A 535 8.95 -30.86 9.45
C ASP A 535 8.01 -31.33 10.58
N ARG A 536 7.49 -30.40 11.39
CA ARG A 536 6.54 -30.64 12.50
C ARG A 536 5.08 -30.36 12.13
N VAL A 537 4.79 -30.08 10.87
CA VAL A 537 3.44 -29.72 10.42
C VAL A 537 3.02 -30.70 9.33
N VAL A 538 1.99 -31.49 9.58
CA VAL A 538 1.46 -32.46 8.59
C VAL A 538 0.08 -32.03 8.11
N ALA A 539 -0.17 -32.21 6.81
CA ALA A 539 -1.51 -32.05 6.24
C ALA A 539 -2.44 -33.17 6.73
N VAL A 540 -3.69 -32.83 7.05
CA VAL A 540 -4.71 -33.79 7.48
C VAL A 540 -5.84 -33.83 6.44
N ASP A 541 -6.51 -32.71 6.20
CA ASP A 541 -7.68 -32.63 5.33
C ASP A 541 -7.70 -31.33 4.52
N THR A 542 -8.42 -31.35 3.39
CA THR A 542 -8.74 -30.15 2.61
C THR A 542 -10.22 -29.79 2.70
N PHE A 543 -10.52 -28.49 2.66
CA PHE A 543 -11.88 -27.98 2.68
C PHE A 543 -12.07 -26.87 1.64
N THR A 544 -13.28 -26.76 1.12
CA THR A 544 -13.77 -25.55 0.44
C THR A 544 -14.71 -24.80 1.37
N VAL A 545 -14.60 -23.47 1.39
CA VAL A 545 -15.53 -22.58 2.10
C VAL A 545 -16.55 -22.10 1.08
N ASP A 546 -17.83 -22.33 1.33
CA ASP A 546 -18.91 -21.83 0.49
C ASP A 546 -19.22 -20.33 0.78
N PRO A 547 -20.10 -19.68 0.01
CA PRO A 547 -20.47 -18.28 0.28
C PRO A 547 -21.16 -18.03 1.64
N ALA A 548 -21.72 -19.06 2.28
CA ALA A 548 -22.32 -18.99 3.61
C ALA A 548 -21.27 -19.16 4.73
N GLY A 549 -20.03 -19.48 4.38
CA GLY A 549 -18.95 -19.75 5.34
C GLY A 549 -18.95 -21.18 5.87
N GLU A 550 -19.73 -22.08 5.27
CA GLU A 550 -19.71 -23.49 5.61
C GLU A 550 -18.53 -24.20 4.94
N LEU A 551 -17.91 -25.10 5.68
CA LEU A 551 -16.79 -25.89 5.20
C LEU A 551 -17.28 -27.23 4.68
N THR A 552 -16.98 -27.51 3.42
CA THR A 552 -17.18 -28.83 2.83
C THR A 552 -15.82 -29.51 2.67
N SER A 553 -15.65 -30.71 3.25
CA SER A 553 -14.43 -31.50 3.06
C SER A 553 -14.30 -31.90 1.59
N THR A 554 -13.11 -31.68 1.03
CA THR A 554 -12.79 -32.03 -0.37
C THR A 554 -11.89 -33.26 -0.49
N GLY A 555 -11.44 -33.82 0.63
CA GLY A 555 -10.65 -35.05 0.68
C GLY A 555 -9.53 -35.02 1.71
N GLU A 556 -9.18 -36.22 2.18
CA GLU A 556 -8.05 -36.47 3.08
C GLU A 556 -6.71 -36.25 2.36
N CYS A 557 -5.71 -35.77 3.10
CA CYS A 557 -4.35 -35.64 2.62
C CYS A 557 -3.50 -36.83 3.03
N VAL A 558 -2.51 -37.19 2.21
CA VAL A 558 -1.44 -38.09 2.65
C VAL A 558 -0.65 -37.35 3.75
N PRO A 559 -0.41 -37.99 4.92
CA PRO A 559 0.22 -37.34 6.07
C PRO A 559 1.71 -37.11 5.83
N GLU A 560 2.02 -36.09 5.04
CA GLU A 560 3.39 -35.64 4.75
C GLU A 560 3.66 -34.29 5.41
N PRO A 561 4.91 -34.04 5.86
CA PRO A 561 5.27 -32.74 6.37
C PRO A 561 5.17 -31.66 5.29
N LEU A 562 4.58 -30.53 5.66
CA LEU A 562 4.33 -29.43 4.75
C LEU A 562 5.62 -28.86 4.17
N SER A 563 5.49 -28.34 2.96
CA SER A 563 6.56 -27.63 2.28
C SER A 563 6.03 -26.31 1.72
N ILE A 564 6.89 -25.31 1.62
CA ILE A 564 6.61 -24.06 0.90
C ILE A 564 7.25 -24.15 -0.48
N ARG A 565 6.46 -23.91 -1.51
CA ARG A 565 6.94 -23.74 -2.88
C ARG A 565 7.03 -22.25 -3.20
N CYS A 566 8.25 -21.74 -3.35
CA CYS A 566 8.50 -20.35 -3.75
C CYS A 566 8.14 -20.15 -5.23
N GLY A 567 6.85 -19.98 -5.49
CA GLY A 567 6.29 -19.62 -6.79
C GLY A 567 5.32 -18.49 -6.57
N SER A 568 5.82 -17.24 -6.60
CA SER A 568 4.89 -16.11 -6.54
C SER A 568 4.18 -15.98 -7.90
N PRO A 569 2.83 -15.93 -7.95
CA PRO A 569 2.12 -15.52 -9.16
C PRO A 569 2.44 -14.05 -9.52
N ALA A 570 2.85 -13.24 -8.53
CA ALA A 570 3.43 -11.93 -8.77
C ALA A 570 4.87 -12.12 -9.26
N ARG A 571 5.02 -12.08 -10.58
CA ARG A 571 6.20 -12.35 -11.43
C ARG A 571 7.48 -11.52 -11.13
N LEU A 572 7.84 -11.30 -9.86
CA LEU A 572 8.73 -10.20 -9.45
C LEU A 572 10.15 -10.66 -9.02
N THR A 573 10.37 -11.92 -8.64
CA THR A 573 11.67 -12.37 -8.08
C THR A 573 12.11 -13.76 -8.54
N ALA A 574 11.83 -14.15 -9.79
CA ALA A 574 12.41 -15.37 -10.40
C ALA A 574 12.20 -16.68 -9.59
N GLY A 575 11.13 -16.80 -8.81
CA GLY A 575 10.88 -17.97 -7.93
C GLY A 575 11.72 -17.98 -6.65
N LEU A 576 12.19 -16.82 -6.20
CA LEU A 576 12.84 -16.63 -4.90
C LEU A 576 11.81 -16.12 -3.87
N PRO A 577 11.97 -16.47 -2.58
CA PRO A 577 11.15 -15.93 -1.49
C PRO A 577 11.35 -14.41 -1.34
N HIS A 578 10.62 -13.80 -0.42
CA HIS A 578 10.83 -12.41 -0.06
C HIS A 578 12.04 -12.23 0.89
N GLU A 579 12.34 -13.23 1.71
CA GLU A 579 13.54 -13.34 2.55
C GLU A 579 14.76 -13.67 1.69
N VAL A 580 15.29 -12.67 0.99
CA VAL A 580 16.49 -12.79 0.16
C VAL A 580 17.65 -12.00 0.73
N ARG A 581 18.87 -12.42 0.43
CA ARG A 581 20.05 -11.59 0.65
C ARG A 581 20.13 -10.52 -0.42
N ARG A 582 20.31 -9.28 0.00
CA ARG A 582 20.33 -8.12 -0.89
C ARG A 582 21.75 -7.63 -1.09
N TRP A 583 22.04 -7.19 -2.32
CA TRP A 583 23.31 -6.60 -2.71
C TRP A 583 23.10 -5.21 -3.34
N PRO A 584 24.06 -4.29 -3.19
CA PRO A 584 25.15 -4.32 -2.20
C PRO A 584 24.60 -4.25 -0.78
N ALA A 585 25.31 -4.82 0.18
CA ALA A 585 24.96 -4.69 1.60
C ALA A 585 25.10 -3.24 2.10
N PHE A 586 25.99 -2.45 1.48
CA PHE A 586 26.28 -1.07 1.86
C PHE A 586 26.68 -0.22 0.65
N GLY A 587 26.39 1.08 0.74
CA GLY A 587 26.80 2.09 -0.24
C GLY A 587 26.25 1.84 -1.65
N THR A 588 27.08 2.10 -2.64
CA THR A 588 26.76 1.87 -4.05
C THR A 588 27.91 1.09 -4.68
N ARG A 589 27.61 0.09 -5.51
CA ARG A 589 28.63 -0.71 -6.20
C ARG A 589 28.38 -0.77 -7.70
N ARG A 590 29.41 -1.17 -8.42
CA ARG A 590 29.36 -1.40 -9.86
C ARG A 590 28.95 -2.83 -10.15
N ALA A 591 28.06 -3.02 -11.11
CA ALA A 591 27.72 -4.31 -11.69
C ALA A 591 27.59 -4.17 -13.22
N TYR A 592 27.50 -5.30 -13.92
CA TYR A 592 27.37 -5.33 -15.38
C TYR A 592 26.13 -6.11 -15.78
N ALA A 593 25.46 -5.70 -16.85
CA ALA A 593 24.39 -6.45 -17.48
C ALA A 593 24.76 -6.77 -18.92
N LEU A 594 24.33 -7.94 -19.42
CA LEU A 594 24.41 -8.29 -20.84
C LEU A 594 23.02 -8.31 -21.43
N LEU A 595 22.84 -7.58 -22.53
CA LEU A 595 21.60 -7.49 -23.30
C LEU A 595 21.85 -7.93 -24.74
N PRO A 596 20.85 -8.45 -25.47
CA PRO A 596 20.94 -8.60 -26.93
C PRO A 596 21.21 -7.24 -27.59
N ALA A 597 22.18 -7.17 -28.52
CA ALA A 597 22.53 -5.91 -29.19
C ALA A 597 21.50 -5.48 -30.24
N ASP A 598 20.79 -6.44 -30.84
CA ASP A 598 19.72 -6.25 -31.82
C ASP A 598 18.41 -5.76 -31.18
N ARG A 599 18.19 -6.12 -29.91
CA ARG A 599 16.97 -5.81 -29.16
C ARG A 599 17.32 -5.35 -27.75
N VAL A 600 17.72 -4.09 -27.64
CA VAL A 600 18.07 -3.45 -26.35
C VAL A 600 16.79 -3.14 -25.55
N ARG A 601 16.15 -4.19 -25.03
CA ARG A 601 14.94 -4.10 -24.20
C ARG A 601 15.19 -4.72 -22.83
N LEU A 602 14.63 -4.09 -21.80
CA LEU A 602 14.66 -4.64 -20.46
C LEU A 602 13.76 -5.88 -20.38
N PRO A 603 14.24 -6.98 -19.79
CA PRO A 603 13.38 -8.11 -19.48
C PRO A 603 12.25 -7.66 -18.54
N ARG A 604 11.02 -8.16 -18.79
CA ARG A 604 9.81 -7.76 -18.05
C ARG A 604 9.92 -7.96 -16.52
N HIS A 605 10.62 -9.00 -16.09
CA HIS A 605 10.59 -9.45 -14.71
C HIS A 605 11.88 -9.11 -13.95
N TRP A 606 13.01 -9.49 -14.51
CA TRP A 606 14.30 -9.32 -13.85
C TRP A 606 15.46 -9.39 -14.83
N LEU A 607 16.58 -8.77 -14.46
CA LEU A 607 17.80 -8.70 -15.25
C LEU A 607 18.95 -9.39 -14.50
N ARG A 608 19.64 -10.33 -15.16
CA ARG A 608 20.88 -10.92 -14.65
C ARG A 608 21.97 -9.86 -14.60
N LEU A 609 22.64 -9.75 -13.45
CA LEU A 609 23.81 -8.91 -13.29
C LEU A 609 25.06 -9.75 -12.97
N TYR A 610 26.21 -9.19 -13.31
CA TYR A 610 27.54 -9.73 -13.03
C TYR A 610 28.30 -8.77 -12.11
N ARG A 611 29.00 -9.30 -11.10
CA ARG A 611 29.85 -8.48 -10.22
C ARG A 611 31.11 -7.99 -10.93
N ARG A 612 31.64 -8.83 -11.82
CA ARG A 612 32.82 -8.57 -12.65
C ARG A 612 32.41 -8.35 -14.09
N GLN A 613 33.27 -7.69 -14.84
CA GLN A 613 33.05 -7.47 -16.27
C GLN A 613 33.03 -8.85 -16.97
N PRO A 614 31.93 -9.24 -17.63
CA PRO A 614 31.88 -10.51 -18.34
C PRO A 614 32.81 -10.52 -19.57
N PRO A 615 33.26 -11.71 -20.03
CA PRO A 615 34.02 -11.83 -21.27
C PRO A 615 33.21 -11.35 -22.47
N VAL A 616 33.91 -10.94 -23.53
CA VAL A 616 33.28 -10.44 -24.76
C VAL A 616 32.42 -11.53 -25.38
N THR A 617 31.18 -11.18 -25.73
CA THR A 617 30.23 -12.11 -26.38
C THR A 617 29.65 -11.42 -27.60
N ALA A 618 29.87 -11.98 -28.79
CA ALA A 618 29.34 -11.42 -30.04
C ALA A 618 27.81 -11.25 -29.98
N GLY A 619 27.29 -10.20 -30.62
CA GLY A 619 25.85 -9.89 -30.64
C GLY A 619 25.29 -9.43 -29.27
N ARG A 620 26.14 -9.15 -28.28
CA ARG A 620 25.72 -8.61 -26.99
C ARG A 620 26.14 -7.16 -26.79
N LEU A 621 25.30 -6.45 -26.05
CA LEU A 621 25.57 -5.14 -25.46
C LEU A 621 25.87 -5.34 -23.97
N MET A 622 27.00 -4.85 -23.51
CA MET A 622 27.32 -4.80 -22.08
C MET A 622 27.01 -3.41 -21.51
N VAL A 623 26.32 -3.37 -20.38
CA VAL A 623 25.96 -2.12 -19.70
C VAL A 623 26.58 -2.13 -18.31
N GLU A 624 27.41 -1.13 -18.01
CA GLU A 624 27.98 -0.89 -16.69
C GLU A 624 27.00 -0.09 -15.85
N LEU A 625 26.59 -0.67 -14.73
CA LEU A 625 25.55 -0.16 -13.84
C LEU A 625 26.12 0.29 -12.51
N ARG A 626 25.57 1.38 -12.00
CA ARG A 626 25.75 1.86 -10.63
C ARG A 626 24.53 1.43 -9.80
N VAL A 627 24.74 0.44 -8.94
CA VAL A 627 23.69 -0.24 -8.16
C VAL A 627 23.72 0.23 -6.70
N PRO A 628 22.69 0.95 -6.22
CA PRO A 628 22.59 1.35 -4.82
C PRO A 628 22.35 0.17 -3.88
N ARG A 629 22.64 0.38 -2.58
CA ARG A 629 22.40 -0.58 -1.48
C ARG A 629 21.03 -1.24 -1.60
N GLY A 630 21.01 -2.56 -1.45
CA GLY A 630 19.79 -3.34 -1.30
C GLY A 630 18.93 -3.50 -2.57
N ARG A 631 19.40 -3.05 -3.74
CA ARG A 631 18.58 -3.02 -4.96
C ARG A 631 18.62 -4.31 -5.78
N THR A 632 19.62 -5.15 -5.60
CA THR A 632 19.69 -6.46 -6.26
C THR A 632 19.58 -7.58 -5.24
N ILE A 633 19.24 -8.75 -5.74
CA ILE A 633 19.25 -10.00 -4.98
C ILE A 633 20.60 -10.66 -5.22
N ASP A 634 21.24 -11.07 -4.13
CA ASP A 634 22.44 -11.91 -4.11
C ASP A 634 21.98 -13.36 -4.15
N VAL A 635 22.05 -13.99 -5.32
CA VAL A 635 21.48 -15.34 -5.52
C VAL A 635 22.29 -16.37 -4.76
N THR A 636 23.61 -16.31 -4.81
CA THR A 636 24.48 -17.25 -4.08
C THR A 636 24.24 -17.17 -2.59
N ALA A 637 24.29 -15.95 -2.01
CA ALA A 637 24.03 -15.79 -0.58
C ALA A 637 22.58 -16.11 -0.18
N THR A 638 21.63 -16.02 -1.12
CA THR A 638 20.24 -16.45 -0.90
C THR A 638 20.13 -17.98 -0.95
N ALA A 639 20.81 -18.67 -1.86
CA ALA A 639 20.86 -20.12 -1.87
C ALA A 639 21.45 -20.66 -0.56
N ASP A 640 22.55 -20.08 -0.07
CA ASP A 640 23.16 -20.46 1.20
C ASP A 640 22.23 -20.21 2.41
N LEU A 641 21.41 -19.15 2.34
CA LEU A 641 20.37 -18.88 3.35
C LEU A 641 19.28 -19.96 3.36
N LEU A 642 18.93 -20.50 2.19
CA LEU A 642 17.83 -21.45 2.00
C LEU A 642 18.28 -22.92 2.11
N ALA A 643 19.56 -23.23 1.94
CA ALA A 643 20.13 -24.57 2.04
C ALA A 643 19.70 -25.36 3.30
N PRO A 644 19.64 -24.77 4.52
CA PRO A 644 19.19 -25.52 5.70
C PRO A 644 17.67 -25.73 5.78
N LEU A 645 16.87 -25.11 4.89
CA LEU A 645 15.41 -25.17 4.91
C LEU A 645 14.91 -26.26 3.95
N SER A 646 15.04 -27.53 4.35
CA SER A 646 14.69 -28.70 3.52
C SER A 646 13.23 -28.71 3.01
N ARG A 647 12.32 -28.02 3.71
CA ARG A 647 10.90 -27.86 3.35
C ARG A 647 10.61 -26.63 2.49
N VAL A 648 11.62 -25.95 1.96
CA VAL A 648 11.47 -24.80 1.06
C VAL A 648 11.96 -25.16 -0.34
N ARG A 649 11.03 -25.23 -1.29
CA ARG A 649 11.32 -25.45 -2.71
C ARG A 649 11.42 -24.10 -3.40
N SER A 650 12.63 -23.67 -3.79
CA SER A 650 12.85 -22.39 -4.48
C SER A 650 13.75 -22.53 -5.70
N ARG A 651 13.79 -21.51 -6.56
CA ARG A 651 14.71 -21.48 -7.72
C ARG A 651 16.13 -21.03 -7.37
N ALA A 652 16.46 -20.77 -6.10
CA ALA A 652 17.76 -20.24 -5.71
C ALA A 652 18.91 -21.17 -6.13
N GLU A 653 18.76 -22.47 -5.89
CA GLU A 653 19.75 -23.48 -6.28
C GLU A 653 19.89 -23.62 -7.80
N ALA A 654 18.77 -23.69 -8.51
CA ALA A 654 18.79 -23.74 -9.98
C ALA A 654 19.45 -22.50 -10.59
N LEU A 655 19.22 -21.32 -10.02
CA LEU A 655 19.86 -20.07 -10.45
C LEU A 655 21.35 -20.06 -10.11
N ARG A 656 21.75 -20.57 -8.93
CA ARG A 656 23.15 -20.73 -8.54
C ARG A 656 23.89 -21.70 -9.47
N ALA A 657 23.28 -22.85 -9.79
CA ALA A 657 23.80 -23.84 -10.74
C ALA A 657 23.96 -23.24 -12.15
N ALA A 658 23.03 -22.37 -12.57
CA ALA A 658 23.13 -21.59 -13.81
C ALA A 658 24.12 -20.39 -13.72
N GLN A 659 24.93 -20.32 -12.65
CA GLN A 659 25.92 -19.27 -12.40
C GLN A 659 25.34 -17.85 -12.39
N VAL A 660 24.07 -17.69 -12.01
CA VAL A 660 23.46 -16.39 -11.83
C VAL A 660 23.88 -15.86 -10.46
N GLU A 661 24.80 -14.90 -10.41
CA GLU A 661 25.27 -14.32 -9.14
C GLU A 661 24.28 -13.30 -8.56
N LEU A 662 23.75 -12.42 -9.42
CA LEU A 662 22.95 -11.26 -9.03
C LEU A 662 21.71 -11.14 -9.91
N ILE A 663 20.59 -10.77 -9.29
CA ILE A 663 19.33 -10.48 -9.98
C ILE A 663 18.86 -9.07 -9.64
N LEU A 664 18.60 -8.27 -10.67
CA LEU A 664 17.93 -6.98 -10.54
C LEU A 664 16.45 -7.14 -10.89
N ALA A 665 15.57 -7.09 -9.89
CA ALA A 665 14.13 -7.12 -10.11
C ALA A 665 13.65 -5.85 -10.86
N SER A 666 12.64 -5.98 -11.71
CA SER A 666 12.14 -4.89 -12.57
C SER A 666 11.75 -3.61 -11.80
N ARG A 667 11.15 -3.76 -10.62
CA ARG A 667 10.84 -2.64 -9.71
C ARG A 667 12.04 -1.79 -9.30
N SER A 668 13.25 -2.31 -9.48
CA SER A 668 14.50 -1.60 -9.15
C SER A 668 15.16 -0.97 -10.37
N TYR A 669 14.69 -1.21 -11.60
CA TYR A 669 15.28 -0.62 -12.81
C TYR A 669 15.36 0.91 -12.75
N PRO A 670 14.31 1.66 -12.35
CA PRO A 670 14.39 3.13 -12.29
C PRO A 670 15.41 3.65 -11.27
N ARG A 671 15.84 2.81 -10.32
CA ARG A 671 16.76 3.17 -9.23
C ARG A 671 18.21 2.81 -9.51
N VAL A 672 18.48 2.11 -10.61
CA VAL A 672 19.83 1.74 -11.04
C VAL A 672 20.24 2.63 -12.19
N ARG A 673 21.44 3.21 -12.12
CA ARG A 673 21.93 4.15 -13.14
C ARG A 673 22.89 3.47 -14.09
N VAL A 674 22.75 3.74 -15.38
CA VAL A 674 23.74 3.37 -16.40
C VAL A 674 24.90 4.36 -16.32
N ARG A 675 26.13 3.83 -16.23
CA ARG A 675 27.35 4.61 -16.23
C ARG A 675 28.01 4.62 -17.61
N ARG A 676 28.09 3.45 -18.25
CA ARG A 676 28.72 3.23 -19.56
C ARG A 676 28.02 2.07 -20.27
N ALA A 677 28.11 2.04 -21.60
CA ALA A 677 27.72 0.88 -22.40
C ALA A 677 28.85 0.54 -23.38
N TYR A 678 28.91 -0.73 -23.76
CA TYR A 678 29.94 -1.30 -24.61
C TYR A 678 29.31 -2.28 -25.60
N ARG A 679 29.73 -2.27 -26.86
CA ARG A 679 29.37 -3.24 -27.90
C ARG A 679 30.50 -4.25 -28.06
N ALA A 680 30.15 -5.48 -28.42
CA ALA A 680 31.14 -6.51 -28.75
C ALA A 680 31.55 -6.34 -30.22
N GLU A 681 32.78 -5.88 -30.46
CA GLU A 681 33.32 -5.60 -31.80
C GLU A 681 34.78 -6.05 -31.88
N ALA A 682 35.14 -6.76 -32.95
CA ALA A 682 36.49 -7.31 -33.17
C ALA A 682 37.03 -8.10 -31.95
N GLY A 683 36.17 -8.87 -31.27
CA GLY A 683 36.55 -9.65 -30.08
C GLY A 683 36.82 -8.82 -28.82
N ALA A 684 36.55 -7.51 -28.83
CA ALA A 684 36.74 -6.60 -27.71
C ALA A 684 35.43 -5.89 -27.29
N TRP A 685 35.37 -5.45 -26.03
CA TRP A 685 34.31 -4.53 -25.58
C TRP A 685 34.65 -3.10 -26.01
N GLN A 686 34.05 -2.63 -27.10
CA GLN A 686 34.21 -1.26 -27.56
C GLN A 686 33.19 -0.34 -26.89
N ARG A 687 33.67 0.75 -26.29
CA ARG A 687 32.82 1.68 -25.55
C ARG A 687 31.93 2.49 -26.51
N VAL A 688 30.62 2.56 -26.22
CA VAL A 688 29.70 3.44 -26.94
C VAL A 688 30.01 4.90 -26.56
N PRO A 689 30.40 5.76 -27.51
CA PRO A 689 30.72 7.15 -27.22
C PRO A 689 29.47 7.96 -26.86
N ARG A 690 29.65 9.05 -26.12
CA ARG A 690 28.60 10.06 -25.82
C ARG A 690 27.31 9.53 -25.16
N LEU A 691 27.40 8.49 -24.34
CA LEU A 691 26.25 7.99 -23.59
C LEU A 691 25.93 8.84 -22.35
N ASP A 692 24.72 9.38 -22.28
CA ASP A 692 24.20 10.05 -21.09
C ASP A 692 24.05 9.08 -19.90
N GLN A 693 24.50 9.51 -18.72
CA GLN A 693 24.30 8.73 -17.49
C GLN A 693 22.92 8.99 -16.90
N GLY A 694 22.10 7.94 -16.81
CA GLY A 694 20.73 8.08 -16.35
C GLY A 694 20.15 6.79 -15.78
N PRO A 695 18.89 6.81 -15.32
CA PRO A 695 18.16 5.62 -14.94
C PRO A 695 18.14 4.58 -16.06
N LEU A 696 18.22 3.30 -15.70
CA LEU A 696 18.30 2.19 -16.65
C LEU A 696 17.20 2.21 -17.72
N PRO A 697 15.90 2.43 -17.41
CA PRO A 697 14.84 2.48 -18.42
C PRO A 697 14.96 3.67 -19.38
N SER A 698 15.55 4.78 -18.94
CA SER A 698 15.66 6.01 -19.74
C SER A 698 16.82 5.94 -20.74
N VAL A 699 17.90 5.23 -20.39
CA VAL A 699 19.13 5.18 -21.19
C VAL A 699 19.08 4.06 -22.24
N LEU A 700 18.53 2.89 -21.90
CA LEU A 700 18.57 1.73 -22.78
C LEU A 700 17.92 1.92 -24.17
N PRO A 701 16.75 2.57 -24.31
CA PRO A 701 16.16 2.81 -25.63
C PRO A 701 17.07 3.62 -26.57
N ARG A 702 17.92 4.51 -26.02
CA ARG A 702 18.87 5.33 -26.79
C ARG A 702 20.10 4.55 -27.29
N LEU A 703 20.29 3.33 -26.79
CA LEU A 703 21.38 2.44 -27.21
C LEU A 703 20.96 1.50 -28.35
N GLN A 704 19.70 1.59 -28.81
CA GLN A 704 19.25 0.83 -29.95
C GLN A 704 19.97 1.32 -31.21
N PRO A 705 20.51 0.42 -32.06
CA PRO A 705 21.10 0.85 -33.33
C PRO A 705 20.03 1.57 -34.17
N PRO A 706 20.42 2.60 -34.95
CA PRO A 706 19.52 3.17 -35.95
C PRO A 706 19.07 2.03 -36.89
N SER A 707 17.75 1.92 -37.06
CA SER A 707 17.10 0.92 -37.91
C SER A 707 17.39 1.16 -39.38
#